data_AF-A0A6I0EL33-F1
#
_entry.id   AF-A0A6I0EL33-F1
#
_cell.length_a   1.000
_cell.length_b   1.000
_cell.length_c   1.000
_cell.angle_alpha   90.00
_cell.angle_beta   90.00
_cell.angle_gamma   90.00
#
_symmetry.space_group_name_H-M   'P 1'
#
loop_
_entity.id
_entity.type
_entity.pdbx_description
1 polymer ?
#
loop_
_entity_poly.entity_id
_entity_poly.type
_entity_poly.pdbx_seq_one_letter_code
_entity_poly.pdbx_strand_id
1 'polypeptide(L)'
;MATTTHFASGETWTGSDPFAGTTAADRARNFARARRHTRLVRALRWSLPGAGVGIVVLYFVMILDTTGWVAGLPHLEVPRIIPDNLTMDNPSYEGFNKDGGKYVVRAKTAVQDLVNTQFVRLNGITGDMTDANKSKTHLTAAHGEFNTKTNQLDLSGGIDIVADSGLKAKLSRATILTNDNVIFSKEPVVVDMPSGTIRSNEMRLLNKSREIAFIDDVKAHLVPEKGEAAGTPTTGATKPAAPLIGGGEGPIDITANRLDIDDTGKTATFTGNVKAQQADAALETAALEVRYEGGETGATGAAATPGAGAKIQRIVSKSPVVMTRAPQDRVTGSGLDYDAVNQVAVVSGNVEMTSGPERHASADKVTVDQRADTILLTGSVVATQGRNELKGERLYVERATGRTQLSSPAAPGDDPGRIFTRFYRGEAGAPQTATEKVKQLADAATGAAAGAATMFKTDPTAPIDVEAGHLDVDDRSKQAVFRSDVRAVQGDFIVRTSELRAYYTGAAGLAEQGNPADKKTPAQVTRIEARGKVIVTSSKNGQNATGDWADYDVKKNQVLLGGDVILTQGKNVVRGTKLTIDMLTGESVIDSDGSGAWAATAAPDAKNGGGFTMRPGTAGRPSAIFYPRDKKAAEKKPSAGASDGAGSDGGWAPANPSR
;
A
#
# COMPACT_ATOMS: atom_id res chain seq x y z
N MET A 1 32.09 71.76 74.90
CA MET A 1 31.74 73.12 74.42
C MET A 1 31.15 73.86 75.59
N ALA A 2 31.85 74.89 76.05
CA ALA A 2 31.52 75.70 77.20
C ALA A 2 30.49 76.77 76.82
N THR A 3 29.56 77.11 77.71
CA THR A 3 29.04 78.47 77.78
C THR A 3 28.70 78.83 79.24
N THR A 4 29.66 79.57 79.76
CA THR A 4 29.80 80.45 80.91
C THR A 4 28.58 81.33 81.28
N THR A 5 28.41 81.56 82.59
CA THR A 5 28.05 82.85 83.28
C THR A 5 26.70 83.53 83.00
N HIS A 6 26.07 84.34 83.86
CA HIS A 6 26.42 85.06 85.09
C HIS A 6 25.07 85.40 85.77
N PHE A 7 24.99 85.40 87.10
CA PHE A 7 24.01 86.25 87.81
C PHE A 7 24.73 86.98 88.93
N ALA A 8 24.82 88.30 88.78
CA ALA A 8 25.18 89.23 89.84
C ALA A 8 23.89 89.89 90.36
N SER A 9 23.92 90.16 91.65
CA SER A 9 22.85 90.72 92.48
C SER A 9 22.66 92.23 92.29
N GLY A 10 21.40 92.65 92.38
CA GLY A 10 21.00 94.00 92.78
C GLY A 10 20.59 94.89 91.61
N GLU A 11 19.28 95.17 91.52
CA GLU A 11 18.80 96.56 91.51
C GLU A 11 17.28 96.64 91.67
N THR A 12 16.92 97.71 92.35
CA THR A 12 15.63 98.01 92.97
C THR A 12 14.67 98.73 92.05
N TRP A 13 13.41 98.30 92.13
CA TRP A 13 12.18 99.11 92.25
C TRP A 13 12.15 100.52 91.64
N THR A 14 11.37 100.68 90.56
CA THR A 14 10.40 101.77 90.34
C THR A 14 9.30 101.15 89.46
N GLY A 15 8.01 101.23 89.71
CA GLY A 15 7.22 102.34 90.20
C GLY A 15 6.09 102.53 89.19
N SER A 16 4.90 102.02 89.49
CA SER A 16 3.60 102.56 89.08
C SER A 16 2.50 101.56 89.43
N ASP A 17 1.82 101.84 90.53
CA ASP A 17 0.44 101.40 90.71
C ASP A 17 -0.46 102.24 89.81
N PRO A 18 -1.25 101.59 88.96
CA PRO A 18 -2.57 102.12 88.64
C PRO A 18 -3.60 101.02 88.92
N PHE A 19 -3.89 100.74 90.20
CA PHE A 19 -5.14 100.08 90.57
C PHE A 19 -6.31 101.04 90.34
N ALA A 20 -6.62 101.28 89.06
CA ALA A 20 -7.81 101.97 88.61
C ALA A 20 -8.52 101.09 87.58
N GLY A 21 -9.52 100.36 88.08
CA GLY A 21 -10.68 99.92 87.31
C GLY A 21 -10.47 98.79 86.30
N THR A 22 -10.67 97.54 86.73
CA THR A 22 -11.07 96.46 85.81
C THR A 22 -12.49 95.99 86.14
N THR A 23 -13.31 95.98 85.10
CA THR A 23 -14.77 95.82 85.15
C THR A 23 -15.19 94.39 85.45
N ALA A 24 -16.45 94.18 85.86
CA ALA A 24 -17.01 92.87 86.19
C ALA A 24 -17.00 91.85 85.02
N ALA A 25 -16.81 92.31 83.77
CA ALA A 25 -16.77 91.46 82.58
C ALA A 25 -15.45 90.67 82.44
N ASP A 26 -14.31 91.22 82.89
CA ASP A 26 -13.01 90.53 82.87
C ASP A 26 -12.91 89.45 83.96
N ARG A 27 -13.62 89.64 85.09
CA ARG A 27 -13.74 88.62 86.13
C ARG A 27 -14.52 87.40 85.62
N ALA A 28 -15.62 87.57 84.89
CA ALA A 28 -16.43 86.45 84.41
C ALA A 28 -15.74 85.56 83.37
N ARG A 29 -14.90 86.13 82.48
CA ARG A 29 -14.15 85.35 81.47
C ARG A 29 -12.98 84.55 82.08
N ASN A 30 -12.34 85.06 83.13
CA ASN A 30 -11.25 84.35 83.81
C ASN A 30 -11.72 83.16 84.67
N PHE A 31 -12.94 83.20 85.24
CA PHE A 31 -13.48 82.07 86.00
C PHE A 31 -13.97 80.88 85.13
N ALA A 32 -14.27 81.10 83.84
CA ALA A 32 -14.63 80.02 82.92
C ALA A 32 -13.42 79.19 82.44
N ARG A 33 -12.23 79.80 82.33
CA ARG A 33 -10.95 79.09 82.06
C ARG A 33 -10.47 78.28 83.25
N ALA A 34 -10.80 78.67 84.48
CA ALA A 34 -10.34 78.01 85.72
C ALA A 34 -11.06 76.68 86.07
N ARG A 35 -12.29 76.45 85.56
CA ARG A 35 -13.04 75.20 85.84
C ARG A 35 -12.51 73.97 85.10
N ARG A 36 -11.75 74.14 84.00
CA ARG A 36 -11.12 73.01 83.27
C ARG A 36 -9.85 72.50 83.97
N HIS A 37 -9.08 73.38 84.61
CA HIS A 37 -7.88 72.99 85.37
C HIS A 37 -8.21 72.26 86.69
N THR A 38 -9.30 72.61 87.35
CA THR A 38 -9.65 71.99 88.64
C THR A 38 -10.08 70.51 88.51
N ARG A 39 -10.73 70.12 87.40
CA ARG A 39 -11.07 68.71 87.14
C ARG A 39 -9.86 67.88 86.71
N LEU A 40 -8.94 68.47 85.95
CA LEU A 40 -7.74 67.81 85.45
C LEU A 40 -6.73 67.54 86.59
N VAL A 41 -6.57 68.48 87.53
CA VAL A 41 -5.72 68.29 88.72
C VAL A 41 -6.30 67.25 89.68
N ARG A 42 -7.63 67.19 89.84
CA ARG A 42 -8.27 66.19 90.71
C ARG A 42 -8.19 64.77 90.13
N ALA A 43 -8.23 64.64 88.80
CA ALA A 43 -7.97 63.37 88.11
C ALA A 43 -6.51 62.95 88.21
N LEU A 44 -5.56 63.87 87.97
CA LEU A 44 -4.13 63.59 88.01
C LEU A 44 -3.63 63.23 89.42
N ARG A 45 -4.25 63.80 90.46
CA ARG A 45 -3.96 63.48 91.88
C ARG A 45 -4.25 62.02 92.24
N TRP A 46 -5.16 61.35 91.53
CA TRP A 46 -5.49 59.94 91.77
C TRP A 46 -4.91 59.01 90.69
N SER A 47 -4.77 59.47 89.44
CA SER A 47 -4.22 58.64 88.36
C SER A 47 -2.71 58.46 88.43
N LEU A 48 -1.95 59.47 88.89
CA LEU A 48 -0.49 59.40 88.97
C LEU A 48 0.01 58.37 90.02
N PRO A 49 -0.50 58.35 91.27
CA PRO A 49 -0.15 57.28 92.21
C PRO A 49 -0.69 55.91 91.74
N GLY A 50 -1.86 55.86 91.09
CA GLY A 50 -2.40 54.62 90.53
C GLY A 50 -1.53 54.02 89.42
N ALA A 51 -0.99 54.84 88.52
CA ALA A 51 -0.06 54.42 87.49
C ALA A 51 1.28 53.94 88.09
N GLY A 52 1.76 54.62 89.14
CA GLY A 52 2.95 54.18 89.88
C GLY A 52 2.76 52.79 90.52
N VAL A 53 1.63 52.56 91.20
CA VAL A 53 1.29 51.24 91.75
C VAL A 53 1.14 50.19 90.65
N GLY A 54 0.51 50.54 89.52
CA GLY A 54 0.37 49.64 88.38
C GLY A 54 1.72 49.19 87.79
N ILE A 55 2.69 50.11 87.66
CA ILE A 55 4.05 49.78 87.20
C ILE A 55 4.77 48.88 88.20
N VAL A 56 4.63 49.15 89.50
CA VAL A 56 5.24 48.31 90.55
C VAL A 56 4.61 46.91 90.57
N VAL A 57 3.30 46.79 90.41
CA VAL A 57 2.60 45.49 90.31
C VAL A 57 3.03 44.73 89.05
N LEU A 58 3.12 45.40 87.90
CA LEU A 58 3.62 44.79 86.65
C LEU A 58 5.06 44.30 86.79
N TYR A 59 5.94 45.12 87.40
CA TYR A 59 7.31 44.73 87.66
C TYR A 59 7.41 43.57 88.65
N PHE A 60 6.55 43.55 89.68
CA PHE A 60 6.47 42.47 90.66
C PHE A 60 5.95 41.17 90.03
N VAL A 61 4.97 41.24 89.13
CA VAL A 61 4.47 40.09 88.34
C VAL A 61 5.58 39.56 87.41
N MET A 62 6.34 40.45 86.76
CA MET A 62 7.47 40.05 85.91
C MET A 62 8.61 39.39 86.72
N ILE A 63 8.87 39.86 87.93
CA ILE A 63 9.80 39.21 88.88
C ILE A 63 9.27 37.85 89.35
N LEU A 64 7.97 37.73 89.64
CA LEU A 64 7.36 36.46 90.03
C LEU A 64 7.41 35.41 88.90
N ASP A 65 7.28 35.84 87.64
CA ASP A 65 7.48 34.99 86.45
C ASP A 65 8.95 34.54 86.33
N THR A 66 9.90 35.44 86.60
CA THR A 66 11.35 35.11 86.55
C THR A 66 11.78 34.16 87.69
N THR A 67 11.04 34.14 88.80
CA THR A 67 11.36 33.32 90.00
C THR A 67 10.62 31.97 90.01
N GLY A 68 9.79 31.68 88.99
CA GLY A 68 9.19 30.35 88.77
C GLY A 68 8.10 29.93 89.75
N TRP A 69 7.43 30.88 90.43
CA TRP A 69 6.40 30.61 91.45
C TRP A 69 4.95 30.81 90.96
N VAL A 70 4.76 31.11 89.68
CA VAL A 70 3.44 31.26 89.03
C VAL A 70 3.36 30.24 87.89
N ALA A 71 2.29 29.44 87.86
CA ALA A 71 2.03 28.48 86.79
C ALA A 71 2.04 29.21 85.43
N GLY A 72 2.94 28.78 84.56
CA GLY A 72 3.36 29.49 83.35
C GLY A 72 2.20 29.93 82.46
N LEU A 73 2.35 31.13 81.90
CA LEU A 73 1.71 31.48 80.64
C LEU A 73 2.05 30.37 79.63
N PRO A 74 1.09 29.84 78.84
CA PRO A 74 1.38 28.80 77.88
C PRO A 74 2.49 29.28 76.95
N HIS A 75 3.65 28.68 77.08
CA HIS A 75 4.77 28.89 76.18
C HIS A 75 4.26 28.52 74.79
N LEU A 76 4.15 29.51 73.90
CA LEU A 76 3.99 29.25 72.47
C LEU A 76 5.23 28.49 72.03
N GLU A 77 5.14 27.16 72.03
CA GLU A 77 6.10 26.29 71.35
C GLU A 77 6.11 26.72 69.89
N VAL A 78 7.12 27.50 69.51
CA VAL A 78 7.47 27.65 68.10
C VAL A 78 7.78 26.23 67.63
N PRO A 79 7.01 25.65 66.69
CA PRO A 79 7.22 24.28 66.27
C PRO A 79 8.66 24.16 65.76
N ARG A 80 9.51 23.45 66.50
CA ARG A 80 10.84 23.06 66.04
C ARG A 80 10.62 22.15 64.83
N ILE A 81 10.86 22.70 63.64
CA ILE A 81 10.93 21.91 62.40
C ILE A 81 12.06 20.91 62.61
N ILE A 82 11.71 19.64 62.76
CA ILE A 82 12.68 18.54 62.83
C ILE A 82 13.40 18.50 61.46
N PRO A 83 14.73 18.35 61.38
CA PRO A 83 15.50 18.51 60.13
C PRO A 83 15.26 17.46 59.04
N ASP A 84 14.33 16.54 59.23
CA ASP A 84 14.22 15.33 58.42
C ASP A 84 13.10 15.51 57.38
N ASN A 85 13.40 16.35 56.38
CA ASN A 85 12.60 16.68 55.19
C ASN A 85 11.45 17.68 55.39
N LEU A 86 11.38 18.69 54.52
CA LEU A 86 10.26 19.63 54.46
C LEU A 86 9.09 18.96 53.73
N THR A 87 8.06 18.57 54.49
CA THR A 87 6.84 17.98 53.94
C THR A 87 5.77 19.04 53.71
N MET A 88 5.33 19.21 52.48
CA MET A 88 4.24 20.07 52.07
C MET A 88 2.97 19.22 51.88
N ASP A 89 1.86 19.65 52.47
CA ASP A 89 0.54 19.04 52.27
C ASP A 89 -0.22 19.75 51.14
N ASN A 90 -0.86 18.97 50.27
CA ASN A 90 -1.57 19.44 49.08
C ASN A 90 -0.82 20.52 48.26
N PRO A 91 0.47 20.34 47.92
CA PRO A 91 1.21 21.31 47.12
C PRO A 91 0.64 21.40 45.70
N SER A 92 0.63 22.61 45.15
CA SER A 92 0.21 22.88 43.78
C SER A 92 1.23 23.74 43.03
N TYR A 93 1.52 23.38 41.80
CA TYR A 93 2.36 24.12 40.87
C TYR A 93 1.54 24.49 39.64
N GLU A 94 1.47 25.79 39.34
CA GLU A 94 0.75 26.30 38.17
C GLU A 94 1.73 26.97 37.22
N GLY A 95 1.52 26.78 35.92
CA GLY A 95 2.33 27.41 34.90
C GLY A 95 1.60 27.54 33.58
N PHE A 96 2.27 28.22 32.65
CA PHE A 96 1.81 28.38 31.28
C PHE A 96 2.86 27.78 30.34
N ASN A 97 2.39 27.03 29.36
CA ASN A 97 3.22 26.55 28.26
C ASN A 97 3.54 27.73 27.33
N LYS A 98 4.63 27.62 26.57
CA LYS A 98 4.98 28.62 25.54
C LYS A 98 3.89 28.79 24.48
N ASP A 99 3.04 27.78 24.31
CA ASP A 99 1.90 27.77 23.38
C ASP A 99 0.66 28.49 23.93
N GLY A 100 0.69 28.97 25.17
CA GLY A 100 -0.43 29.68 25.83
C GLY A 100 -1.38 28.78 26.63
N GLY A 101 -1.19 27.46 26.61
CA GLY A 101 -1.91 26.52 27.48
C GLY A 101 -1.55 26.67 28.96
N LYS A 102 -2.52 26.47 29.86
CA LYS A 102 -2.32 26.48 31.32
C LYS A 102 -2.18 25.06 31.83
N TYR A 103 -1.22 24.79 32.69
CA TYR A 103 -1.14 23.52 33.42
C TYR A 103 -1.10 23.74 34.92
N VAL A 104 -1.68 22.79 35.66
CA VAL A 104 -1.70 22.75 37.11
C VAL A 104 -1.35 21.33 37.55
N VAL A 105 -0.26 21.20 38.30
CA VAL A 105 0.16 19.92 38.91
C VAL A 105 -0.07 20.02 40.41
N ARG A 106 -0.81 19.06 40.95
CA ARG A 106 -1.08 18.90 42.39
C ARG A 106 -0.50 17.58 42.86
N ALA A 107 -0.12 17.51 44.12
CA ALA A 107 0.20 16.25 44.78
C ALA A 107 -0.51 16.18 46.13
N LYS A 108 -0.69 14.98 46.68
CA LYS A 108 -1.17 14.82 48.07
C LYS A 108 -0.12 15.32 49.05
N THR A 109 1.13 14.93 48.83
CA THR A 109 2.27 15.36 49.65
C THR A 109 3.48 15.62 48.77
N ALA A 110 4.27 16.64 49.09
CA ALA A 110 5.63 16.79 48.56
C ALA A 110 6.65 16.77 49.69
N VAL A 111 7.77 16.10 49.48
CA VAL A 111 8.87 15.98 50.44
C VAL A 111 10.13 16.53 49.78
N GLN A 112 10.60 17.69 50.25
CA GLN A 112 11.86 18.27 49.81
C GLN A 112 12.99 17.83 50.73
N ASP A 113 14.04 17.28 50.12
CA ASP A 113 15.27 16.90 50.83
C ASP A 113 16.06 18.18 51.19
N LEU A 114 16.44 18.35 52.46
CA LEU A 114 17.23 19.50 52.91
C LEU A 114 18.74 19.33 52.68
N VAL A 115 19.21 18.10 52.44
CA VAL A 115 20.59 17.80 52.04
C VAL A 115 20.74 18.02 50.54
N ASN A 116 19.80 17.48 49.75
CA ASN A 116 19.75 17.66 48.31
C ASN A 116 18.52 18.51 47.92
N THR A 117 18.63 19.82 48.11
CA THR A 117 17.54 20.80 47.84
C THR A 117 17.04 20.83 46.38
N GLN A 118 17.71 20.10 45.49
CA GLN A 118 17.36 19.96 44.08
C GLN A 118 16.23 18.96 43.84
N PHE A 119 16.03 17.97 44.71
CA PHE A 119 15.03 16.92 44.50
C PHE A 119 13.80 17.13 45.39
N VAL A 120 12.63 17.10 44.76
CA VAL A 120 11.33 17.17 45.42
C VAL A 120 10.55 15.91 45.08
N ARG A 121 10.28 15.07 46.07
CA ARG A 121 9.50 13.84 45.90
C ARG A 121 8.02 14.14 46.08
N LEU A 122 7.19 13.71 45.14
CA LEU A 122 5.76 13.96 45.06
C LEU A 122 5.03 12.62 45.21
N ASN A 123 3.99 12.57 46.04
CA ASN A 123 3.11 11.40 46.18
C ASN A 123 1.66 11.75 45.82
N GLY A 124 0.99 10.88 45.08
CA GLY A 124 -0.38 11.04 44.63
C GLY A 124 -0.54 12.29 43.77
N ILE A 125 0.03 12.24 42.57
CA ILE A 125 0.08 13.36 41.63
C ILE A 125 -1.20 13.40 40.80
N THR A 126 -1.72 14.61 40.62
CA THR A 126 -2.83 14.91 39.73
C THR A 126 -2.50 16.15 38.93
N GLY A 127 -2.48 16.03 37.61
CA GLY A 127 -2.20 17.12 36.69
C GLY A 127 -3.44 17.46 35.86
N ASP A 128 -3.76 18.74 35.75
CA ASP A 128 -4.75 19.25 34.82
C ASP A 128 -4.05 20.18 33.84
N MET A 129 -4.09 19.84 32.55
CA MET A 129 -3.57 20.68 31.48
C MET A 129 -4.72 21.15 30.61
N THR A 130 -4.78 22.45 30.34
CA THR A 130 -5.69 23.06 29.37
C THR A 130 -4.84 23.66 28.27
N ASP A 131 -4.97 23.11 27.07
CA ASP A 131 -4.21 23.61 25.92
C ASP A 131 -4.78 24.96 25.42
N ALA A 132 -4.09 25.64 24.50
CA ALA A 132 -4.52 26.90 23.88
C ALA A 132 -5.95 26.81 23.29
N ASN A 133 -6.33 25.60 22.86
CA ASN A 133 -7.62 25.28 22.26
C ASN A 133 -8.70 24.90 23.29
N LYS A 134 -8.45 25.13 24.59
CA LYS A 134 -9.32 24.78 25.72
C LYS A 134 -9.60 23.29 25.93
N SER A 135 -8.93 22.40 25.20
CA SER A 135 -8.97 20.96 25.43
C SER A 135 -8.33 20.63 26.78
N LYS A 136 -9.02 19.85 27.61
CA LYS A 136 -8.48 19.43 28.91
C LYS A 136 -7.85 18.06 28.80
N THR A 137 -6.73 17.92 29.49
CA THR A 137 -6.02 16.66 29.70
C THR A 137 -5.82 16.49 31.19
N HIS A 138 -6.31 15.37 31.71
CA HIS A 138 -6.12 14.96 33.09
C HIS A 138 -5.03 13.90 33.16
N LEU A 139 -4.09 14.07 34.09
CA LEU A 139 -2.99 13.17 34.34
C LEU A 139 -3.03 12.71 35.79
N THR A 140 -2.83 11.43 36.03
CA THR A 140 -2.68 10.89 37.38
C THR A 140 -1.44 10.01 37.45
N ALA A 141 -0.68 10.11 38.54
CA ALA A 141 0.48 9.26 38.80
C ALA A 141 0.64 8.98 40.29
N ALA A 142 1.12 7.80 40.66
CA ALA A 142 1.30 7.45 42.08
C ALA A 142 2.47 8.21 42.72
N HIS A 143 3.59 8.32 42.01
CA HIS A 143 4.82 8.94 42.50
C HIS A 143 5.46 9.81 41.43
N GLY A 144 6.22 10.79 41.87
CA GLY A 144 7.12 11.52 40.99
C GLY A 144 8.26 12.19 41.73
N GLU A 145 9.29 12.54 40.99
CA GLU A 145 10.48 13.20 41.49
C GLU A 145 10.77 14.39 40.57
N PHE A 146 10.81 15.58 41.15
CA PHE A 146 11.09 16.81 40.44
C PHE A 146 12.48 17.31 40.78
N ASN A 147 13.32 17.47 39.75
CA ASN A 147 14.63 18.09 39.86
C ASN A 147 14.54 19.57 39.47
N THR A 148 14.70 20.46 40.45
CA THR A 148 14.58 21.92 40.27
C THR A 148 15.73 22.55 39.50
N LYS A 149 16.88 21.86 39.38
CA LYS A 149 18.05 22.36 38.64
C LYS A 149 17.92 22.07 37.15
N THR A 150 17.45 20.87 36.79
CA THR A 150 17.29 20.45 35.39
C THR A 150 15.88 20.67 34.85
N ASN A 151 14.91 21.05 35.70
CA ASN A 151 13.48 21.09 35.37
C ASN A 151 12.99 19.77 34.76
N GLN A 152 13.43 18.67 35.36
CA GLN A 152 13.05 17.31 34.99
C GLN A 152 12.03 16.78 36.00
N LEU A 153 10.91 16.27 35.52
CA LEU A 153 9.91 15.56 36.32
C LEU A 153 9.86 14.10 35.89
N ASP A 154 10.27 13.21 36.79
CA ASP A 154 10.15 11.76 36.60
C ASP A 154 8.88 11.27 37.29
N LEU A 155 8.00 10.59 36.56
CA LEU A 155 6.73 10.03 37.03
C LEU A 155 6.82 8.50 37.03
N SER A 156 6.27 7.86 38.05
CA SER A 156 6.28 6.40 38.19
C SER A 156 5.09 5.85 38.99
N GLY A 157 4.94 4.53 38.97
CA GLY A 157 3.91 3.81 39.73
C GLY A 157 2.55 3.77 39.03
N GLY A 158 2.55 3.77 37.69
CA GLY A 158 1.35 3.83 36.87
C GLY A 158 0.94 5.27 36.60
N ILE A 159 0.90 5.64 35.33
CA ILE A 159 0.54 6.96 34.84
C ILE A 159 -0.64 6.79 33.91
N ASP A 160 -1.78 7.36 34.28
CA ASP A 160 -2.97 7.40 33.44
C ASP A 160 -3.18 8.84 32.96
N ILE A 161 -3.29 9.00 31.65
CA ILE A 161 -3.56 10.27 30.97
C ILE A 161 -4.89 10.11 30.23
N VAL A 162 -5.82 11.05 30.46
CA VAL A 162 -7.13 11.06 29.82
C VAL A 162 -7.36 12.46 29.25
N ALA A 163 -7.57 12.55 27.95
CA ALA A 163 -7.90 13.80 27.27
C ALA A 163 -9.39 13.84 26.88
N ASP A 164 -9.95 15.05 26.81
CA ASP A 164 -11.32 15.28 26.35
C ASP A 164 -11.55 14.81 24.90
N SER A 165 -10.47 14.64 24.11
CA SER A 165 -10.52 14.09 22.75
C SER A 165 -10.85 12.59 22.69
N GLY A 166 -10.97 11.92 23.84
CA GLY A 166 -11.18 10.48 23.93
C GLY A 166 -9.88 9.67 23.94
N LEU A 167 -8.72 10.32 23.87
CA LEU A 167 -7.42 9.67 24.03
C LEU A 167 -7.19 9.27 25.49
N LYS A 168 -6.75 8.02 25.69
CA LYS A 168 -6.31 7.49 26.97
C LYS A 168 -4.91 6.89 26.81
N ALA A 169 -3.95 7.33 27.60
CA ALA A 169 -2.62 6.73 27.60
C ALA A 169 -2.29 6.17 28.97
N LYS A 170 -1.70 4.97 28.97
CA LYS A 170 -1.20 4.28 30.14
C LYS A 170 0.29 4.07 30.00
N LEU A 171 1.05 4.63 30.95
CA LEU A 171 2.51 4.52 30.98
C LEU A 171 2.96 3.97 32.33
N SER A 172 4.04 3.19 32.34
CA SER A 172 4.61 2.68 33.59
C SER A 172 5.53 3.71 34.27
N ARG A 173 6.33 4.41 33.45
CA ARG A 173 7.22 5.51 33.83
C ARG A 173 7.27 6.56 32.72
N ALA A 174 7.42 7.83 33.07
CA ALA A 174 7.64 8.89 32.09
C ALA A 174 8.57 9.95 32.67
N THR A 175 9.44 10.50 31.83
CA THR A 175 10.30 11.63 32.15
C THR A 175 9.87 12.82 31.31
N ILE A 176 9.65 13.95 31.97
CA ILE A 176 9.24 15.20 31.36
C ILE A 176 10.38 16.20 31.52
N LEU A 177 10.92 16.68 30.39
CA LEU A 177 11.94 17.73 30.33
C LEU A 177 11.27 19.05 29.98
N THR A 178 10.93 19.85 30.99
CA THR A 178 10.16 21.10 30.78
C THR A 178 10.93 22.14 29.96
N ASN A 179 12.27 22.19 30.11
CA ASN A 179 13.10 23.12 29.35
C ASN A 179 13.12 22.78 27.85
N ASP A 180 13.26 21.50 27.53
CA ASP A 180 13.38 20.99 26.15
C ASP A 180 12.02 20.76 25.49
N ASN A 181 10.93 20.75 26.27
CA ASN A 181 9.57 20.42 25.82
C ASN A 181 9.48 19.01 25.21
N VAL A 182 10.21 18.07 25.83
CA VAL A 182 10.27 16.66 25.43
C VAL A 182 9.73 15.80 26.56
N ILE A 183 8.88 14.85 26.21
CA ILE A 183 8.40 13.80 27.11
C ILE A 183 8.91 12.48 26.56
N PHE A 184 9.54 11.64 27.37
CA PHE A 184 9.94 10.31 26.95
C PHE A 184 9.62 9.25 28.01
N SER A 185 9.35 8.04 27.55
CA SER A 185 9.08 6.86 28.36
C SER A 185 9.94 5.72 27.83
N LYS A 186 10.72 5.10 28.71
CA LYS A 186 11.59 3.94 28.40
C LYS A 186 10.98 2.62 28.85
N GLU A 187 9.69 2.65 29.22
CA GLU A 187 8.95 1.50 29.69
C GLU A 187 7.65 1.38 28.87
N PRO A 188 7.01 0.19 28.85
CA PRO A 188 5.88 -0.05 27.98
C PRO A 188 4.77 1.00 28.10
N VAL A 189 4.30 1.43 26.92
CA VAL A 189 3.24 2.43 26.75
C VAL A 189 2.09 1.81 25.96
N VAL A 190 0.87 2.11 26.40
CA VAL A 190 -0.37 1.77 25.68
C VAL A 190 -1.17 3.05 25.50
N VAL A 191 -1.57 3.33 24.26
CA VAL A 191 -2.39 4.48 23.89
C VAL A 191 -3.66 3.97 23.25
N ASP A 192 -4.80 4.21 23.90
CA ASP A 192 -6.13 3.93 23.39
C ASP A 192 -6.71 5.21 22.78
N MET A 193 -7.22 5.09 21.56
CA MET A 193 -7.88 6.14 20.80
C MET A 193 -9.24 5.63 20.30
N PRO A 194 -10.18 6.53 19.94
CA PRO A 194 -11.47 6.11 19.39
C PRO A 194 -11.35 5.21 18.14
N SER A 195 -10.28 5.38 17.37
CA SER A 195 -9.98 4.65 16.12
C SER A 195 -9.10 3.41 16.31
N GLY A 196 -8.68 3.08 17.54
CA GLY A 196 -7.81 1.94 17.79
C GLY A 196 -6.84 2.09 18.96
N THR A 197 -5.98 1.10 19.14
CA THR A 197 -4.98 1.04 20.22
C THR A 197 -3.58 0.92 19.63
N ILE A 198 -2.61 1.63 20.23
CA ILE A 198 -1.19 1.53 19.90
C ILE A 198 -0.44 1.07 21.15
N ARG A 199 0.45 0.09 21.00
CA ARG A 199 1.35 -0.39 22.04
C ARG A 199 2.80 -0.32 21.57
N SER A 200 3.70 0.08 22.46
CA SER A 200 5.16 0.05 22.23
C SER A 200 5.92 -0.12 23.54
N ASN A 201 7.23 -0.38 23.44
CA ASN A 201 8.12 -0.45 24.60
C ASN A 201 8.66 0.93 25.03
N GLU A 202 8.80 1.86 24.09
CA GLU A 202 9.21 3.23 24.35
C GLU A 202 8.32 4.23 23.61
N MET A 203 8.25 5.44 24.16
CA MET A 203 7.55 6.57 23.55
C MET A 203 8.38 7.85 23.74
N ARG A 204 8.43 8.69 22.71
CA ARG A 204 9.00 10.03 22.78
C ARG A 204 8.06 11.02 22.10
N LEU A 205 7.74 12.11 22.79
CA LEU A 205 6.88 13.19 22.32
C LEU A 205 7.69 14.50 22.32
N LEU A 206 7.79 15.13 21.16
CA LEU A 206 8.39 16.44 20.97
C LEU A 206 7.27 17.47 20.80
N ASN A 207 6.93 18.18 21.87
CA ASN A 207 5.77 19.08 21.87
C ASN A 207 5.94 20.25 20.87
N LYS A 208 7.18 20.72 20.66
CA LYS A 208 7.48 21.85 19.77
C LYS A 208 7.21 21.56 18.29
N SER A 209 7.54 20.36 17.80
CA SER A 209 7.32 19.94 16.41
C SER A 209 6.02 19.16 16.22
N ARG A 210 5.31 18.82 17.32
CA ARG A 210 4.13 17.94 17.32
C ARG A 210 4.44 16.56 16.73
N GLU A 211 5.61 16.03 17.08
CA GLU A 211 6.08 14.71 16.66
C GLU A 211 5.97 13.71 17.80
N ILE A 212 5.46 12.52 17.49
CA ILE A 212 5.38 11.39 18.43
C ILE A 212 6.09 10.21 17.82
N ALA A 213 7.07 9.65 18.53
CA ALA A 213 7.78 8.45 18.13
C ALA A 213 7.48 7.33 19.13
N PHE A 214 6.93 6.23 18.64
CA PHE A 214 6.83 4.96 19.36
C PHE A 214 7.96 4.05 18.86
N ILE A 215 8.74 3.50 19.79
CA ILE A 215 9.96 2.75 19.48
C ILE A 215 9.87 1.38 20.16
N ASP A 216 10.37 0.37 19.46
CA ASP A 216 10.45 -1.05 19.83
C ASP A 216 9.10 -1.75 20.04
N ASP A 217 8.90 -2.85 19.31
CA ASP A 217 7.68 -3.70 19.30
C ASP A 217 6.38 -2.90 19.15
N VAL A 218 6.33 -2.03 18.13
CA VAL A 218 5.14 -1.23 17.85
C VAL A 218 4.04 -2.14 17.29
N LYS A 219 2.90 -2.16 17.96
CA LYS A 219 1.68 -2.86 17.55
C LYS A 219 0.53 -1.87 17.54
N ALA A 220 0.04 -1.54 16.35
CA ALA A 220 -1.13 -0.71 16.15
C ALA A 220 -2.31 -1.59 15.72
N HIS A 221 -3.40 -1.55 16.46
CA HIS A 221 -4.67 -2.17 16.14
C HIS A 221 -5.67 -1.08 15.82
N LEU A 222 -5.99 -0.90 14.54
CA LEU A 222 -6.86 0.16 14.07
C LEU A 222 -8.21 -0.41 13.68
N VAL A 223 -9.28 0.17 14.24
CA VAL A 223 -10.66 -0.16 13.86
C VAL A 223 -11.15 0.99 12.99
N PRO A 224 -11.35 0.79 11.68
CA PRO A 224 -11.90 1.83 10.84
C PRO A 224 -13.28 2.23 11.38
N GLU A 225 -13.48 3.54 11.57
CA GLU A 225 -14.81 4.07 11.85
C GLU A 225 -15.72 3.62 10.71
N LYS A 226 -16.88 3.06 11.03
CA LYS A 226 -17.81 2.43 10.08
C LYS A 226 -18.34 3.50 9.10
N GLY A 227 -17.52 3.85 8.13
CA GLY A 227 -17.81 4.77 7.05
C GLY A 227 -18.85 4.12 6.17
N GLU A 228 -20.07 4.63 6.32
CA GLU A 228 -21.18 4.62 5.37
C GLU A 228 -21.02 3.62 4.22
N ALA A 229 -21.74 2.51 4.38
CA ALA A 229 -21.93 1.45 3.43
C ALA A 229 -21.77 1.91 1.97
N ALA A 230 -20.76 1.35 1.29
CA ALA A 230 -20.99 0.93 -0.08
C ALA A 230 -22.30 0.11 -0.05
N GLY A 231 -23.32 0.64 -0.72
CA GLY A 231 -24.72 0.34 -0.47
C GLY A 231 -25.05 -1.13 -0.28
N THR A 232 -26.07 -1.37 0.54
CA THR A 232 -26.79 -2.65 0.67
C THR A 232 -26.76 -3.41 -0.66
N PRO A 233 -26.24 -4.65 -0.71
CA PRO A 233 -26.23 -5.41 -1.94
C PRO A 233 -27.66 -5.62 -2.37
N THR A 234 -28.07 -4.93 -3.44
CA THR A 234 -29.26 -5.29 -4.19
C THR A 234 -29.06 -6.72 -4.66
N THR A 235 -29.92 -7.60 -4.16
CA THR A 235 -30.04 -9.01 -4.49
C THR A 235 -29.87 -9.24 -6.00
N GLY A 236 -28.74 -9.85 -6.41
CA GLY A 236 -28.59 -10.42 -7.75
C GLY A 236 -27.28 -10.17 -8.50
N ALA A 237 -26.38 -9.29 -8.04
CA ALA A 237 -25.08 -9.11 -8.68
C ALA A 237 -23.95 -9.78 -7.86
N THR A 238 -23.14 -10.61 -8.52
CA THR A 238 -21.95 -11.26 -7.96
C THR A 238 -21.08 -10.23 -7.22
N LYS A 239 -20.84 -10.46 -5.92
CA LYS A 239 -19.95 -9.62 -5.09
C LYS A 239 -18.58 -9.50 -5.80
N PRO A 240 -18.06 -8.28 -6.07
CA PRO A 240 -16.72 -8.15 -6.61
C PRO A 240 -15.72 -8.84 -5.67
N ALA A 241 -14.72 -9.50 -6.25
CA ALA A 241 -13.64 -10.11 -5.49
C ALA A 241 -13.05 -9.06 -4.53
N ALA A 242 -12.78 -9.44 -3.28
CA ALA A 242 -12.22 -8.53 -2.29
C ALA A 242 -10.99 -7.81 -2.88
N PRO A 243 -10.68 -6.56 -2.49
CA PRO A 243 -9.53 -5.83 -2.99
C PRO A 243 -8.21 -6.36 -2.42
N LEU A 244 -7.12 -6.33 -3.20
CA LEU A 244 -5.80 -6.89 -2.80
C LEU A 244 -5.15 -6.01 -1.74
N ILE A 245 -5.58 -4.76 -1.68
CA ILE A 245 -4.97 -3.68 -0.92
C ILE A 245 -6.10 -2.87 -0.27
N GLY A 246 -6.15 -2.83 1.07
CA GLY A 246 -6.80 -1.75 1.81
C GLY A 246 -8.31 -1.54 1.65
N GLY A 247 -9.10 -2.56 1.29
CA GLY A 247 -10.56 -2.44 1.20
C GLY A 247 -11.35 -3.61 1.78
N GLY A 248 -10.74 -4.35 2.71
CA GLY A 248 -11.48 -5.34 3.52
C GLY A 248 -12.30 -4.63 4.60
N GLU A 249 -13.53 -5.06 4.82
CA GLU A 249 -14.26 -4.67 6.04
C GLU A 249 -13.68 -5.46 7.22
N GLY A 250 -12.75 -4.87 7.95
CA GLY A 250 -12.12 -5.50 9.10
C GLY A 250 -11.07 -4.62 9.79
N PRO A 251 -10.71 -4.95 11.04
CA PRO A 251 -9.63 -4.26 11.74
C PRO A 251 -8.31 -4.40 10.99
N ILE A 252 -7.44 -3.41 11.15
CA ILE A 252 -6.13 -3.35 10.55
C ILE A 252 -5.10 -3.48 11.67
N ASP A 253 -4.31 -4.55 11.63
CA ASP A 253 -3.20 -4.77 12.54
C ASP A 253 -1.90 -4.41 11.85
N ILE A 254 -1.12 -3.51 12.43
CA ILE A 254 0.19 -3.10 11.92
C ILE A 254 1.24 -3.35 12.99
N THR A 255 2.23 -4.17 12.66
CA THR A 255 3.41 -4.39 13.50
C THR A 255 4.64 -3.77 12.84
N ALA A 256 5.47 -3.06 13.61
CA ALA A 256 6.71 -2.45 13.14
C ALA A 256 7.73 -2.29 14.28
N ASN A 257 8.97 -1.96 13.95
CA ASN A 257 9.98 -1.61 14.95
C ASN A 257 9.77 -0.18 15.48
N ARG A 258 9.30 0.75 14.64
CA ARG A 258 9.13 2.15 15.00
C ARG A 258 7.95 2.77 14.24
N LEU A 259 7.23 3.66 14.91
CA LEU A 259 6.18 4.51 14.35
C LEU A 259 6.48 5.95 14.71
N ASP A 260 6.72 6.78 13.70
CA ASP A 260 6.84 8.22 13.84
C ASP A 260 5.58 8.89 13.29
N ILE A 261 4.92 9.70 14.10
CA ILE A 261 3.74 10.47 13.72
C ILE A 261 4.11 11.94 13.75
N ASP A 262 3.97 12.60 12.61
CA ASP A 262 4.08 14.04 12.46
C ASP A 262 2.67 14.62 12.23
N ASP A 263 2.13 15.26 13.26
CA ASP A 263 0.81 15.89 13.17
C ASP A 263 0.86 17.20 12.37
N THR A 264 2.01 17.84 12.20
CA THR A 264 2.14 19.03 11.35
C THR A 264 2.09 18.64 9.87
N GLY A 265 2.85 17.61 9.49
CA GLY A 265 2.88 17.05 8.13
C GLY A 265 1.73 16.11 7.79
N LYS A 266 0.92 15.70 8.77
CA LYS A 266 -0.17 14.73 8.66
C LYS A 266 0.29 13.38 8.08
N THR A 267 1.45 12.92 8.57
CA THR A 267 2.09 11.68 8.17
C THR A 267 2.31 10.77 9.36
N ALA A 268 2.14 9.46 9.15
CA ALA A 268 2.52 8.41 10.07
C ALA A 268 3.46 7.45 9.33
N THR A 269 4.67 7.29 9.83
CA THR A 269 5.74 6.52 9.18
C THR A 269 6.09 5.33 10.03
N PHE A 270 5.77 4.13 9.54
CA PHE A 270 6.16 2.86 10.13
C PHE A 270 7.48 2.40 9.52
N THR A 271 8.45 2.01 10.34
CA THR A 271 9.75 1.53 9.88
C THR A 271 10.21 0.29 10.63
N GLY A 272 10.94 -0.56 9.90
CA GLY A 272 11.50 -1.82 10.39
C GLY A 272 10.45 -2.93 10.46
N ASN A 273 10.66 -3.98 9.65
CA ASN A 273 9.84 -5.20 9.60
C ASN A 273 8.32 -4.93 9.62
N VAL A 274 7.87 -3.97 8.81
CA VAL A 274 6.47 -3.55 8.80
C VAL A 274 5.63 -4.69 8.22
N LYS A 275 4.64 -5.14 9.00
CA LYS A 275 3.61 -6.06 8.55
C LYS A 275 2.26 -5.46 8.85
N ALA A 276 1.46 -5.25 7.83
CA ALA A 276 0.07 -4.82 7.96
C ALA A 276 -0.85 -5.97 7.54
N GLN A 277 -1.83 -6.29 8.37
CA GLN A 277 -2.81 -7.34 8.12
C GLN A 277 -4.22 -6.77 8.22
N GLN A 278 -5.07 -7.10 7.26
CA GLN A 278 -6.48 -6.77 7.27
C GLN A 278 -7.28 -7.96 6.72
N ALA A 279 -8.05 -8.60 7.60
CA ALA A 279 -8.72 -9.87 7.30
C ALA A 279 -7.72 -10.90 6.69
N ASP A 280 -7.96 -11.36 5.47
CA ASP A 280 -7.13 -12.35 4.76
C ASP A 280 -5.98 -11.74 3.94
N ALA A 281 -5.88 -10.41 3.89
CA ALA A 281 -4.84 -9.69 3.16
C ALA A 281 -3.71 -9.28 4.10
N ALA A 282 -2.46 -9.49 3.68
CA ALA A 282 -1.28 -9.04 4.39
C ALA A 282 -0.30 -8.31 3.44
N LEU A 283 0.33 -7.26 3.96
CA LEU A 283 1.35 -6.45 3.32
C LEU A 283 2.60 -6.45 4.20
N GLU A 284 3.73 -6.81 3.63
CA GLU A 284 5.04 -6.74 4.29
C GLU A 284 5.96 -5.76 3.55
N THR A 285 6.65 -4.90 4.29
CA THR A 285 7.62 -3.94 3.75
C THR A 285 8.62 -3.47 4.82
N ALA A 286 9.75 -2.89 4.40
CA ALA A 286 10.71 -2.28 5.33
C ALA A 286 10.23 -0.93 5.89
N ALA A 287 9.45 -0.17 5.12
CA ALA A 287 8.94 1.14 5.50
C ALA A 287 7.58 1.43 4.84
N LEU A 288 6.66 1.98 5.62
CA LEU A 288 5.31 2.33 5.19
C LEU A 288 4.96 3.74 5.68
N GLU A 289 4.67 4.64 4.76
CA GLU A 289 4.24 6.00 5.04
C GLU A 289 2.73 6.12 4.78
N VAL A 290 1.99 6.54 5.79
CA VAL A 290 0.54 6.75 5.74
C VAL A 290 0.28 8.25 5.86
N ARG A 291 -0.31 8.84 4.81
CA ARG A 291 -0.86 10.19 4.84
C ARG A 291 -2.31 10.13 5.24
N TYR A 292 -2.68 10.96 6.20
CA TYR A 292 -4.04 11.05 6.70
C TYR A 292 -4.55 12.49 6.60
N GLU A 293 -5.86 12.63 6.48
CA GLU A 293 -6.52 13.91 6.70
C GLU A 293 -6.63 14.12 8.21
N GLY A 294 -6.05 15.18 8.74
CA GLY A 294 -6.39 15.61 10.09
C GLY A 294 -7.89 15.85 10.13
N GLY A 295 -8.60 15.22 11.06
CA GLY A 295 -10.06 15.37 11.15
C GLY A 295 -10.43 16.85 11.10
N GLU A 296 -11.34 17.21 10.19
CA GLU A 296 -11.87 18.57 10.13
C GLU A 296 -12.37 18.95 11.52
N THR A 297 -11.83 20.07 11.98
CA THR A 297 -12.35 20.89 13.06
C THR A 297 -13.84 21.12 12.89
N GLY A 298 -14.66 20.31 13.57
CA GLY A 298 -16.03 20.70 13.90
C GLY A 298 -15.99 21.90 14.84
N ALA A 299 -16.07 23.13 14.28
CA ALA A 299 -16.35 24.43 14.93
C ALA A 299 -15.65 24.79 16.26
N THR A 300 -14.66 24.02 16.71
CA THR A 300 -13.85 24.25 17.90
C THR A 300 -12.48 23.65 17.61
N GLY A 301 -11.48 24.51 17.42
CA GLY A 301 -10.17 24.16 16.89
C GLY A 301 -9.32 23.30 17.81
N ALA A 302 -9.68 22.04 18.07
CA ALA A 302 -8.89 21.12 18.88
C ALA A 302 -7.52 20.83 18.21
N ALA A 303 -6.47 20.71 19.03
CA ALA A 303 -5.22 20.11 18.57
C ALA A 303 -5.52 18.67 18.15
N ALA A 304 -5.19 18.32 16.92
CA ALA A 304 -5.47 17.00 16.36
C ALA A 304 -4.76 15.94 17.21
N THR A 305 -5.55 14.97 17.68
CA THR A 305 -4.99 13.75 18.24
C THR A 305 -4.46 12.93 17.07
N PRO A 306 -3.16 12.61 17.02
CA PRO A 306 -2.61 11.81 15.93
C PRO A 306 -3.32 10.47 15.87
N GLY A 307 -4.07 10.22 14.78
CA GLY A 307 -4.76 8.97 14.52
C GLY A 307 -6.22 8.87 14.97
N ALA A 308 -6.79 9.82 15.72
CA ALA A 308 -8.21 9.76 16.12
C ALA A 308 -9.14 10.17 14.97
N GLY A 309 -9.82 9.21 14.32
CA GLY A 309 -10.83 9.46 13.28
C GLY A 309 -10.29 10.03 11.96
N ALA A 310 -8.97 10.02 11.77
CA ALA A 310 -8.33 10.58 10.59
C ALA A 310 -8.58 9.69 9.36
N LYS A 311 -9.24 10.24 8.33
CA LYS A 311 -9.45 9.54 7.06
C LYS A 311 -8.10 9.32 6.39
N ILE A 312 -7.75 8.07 6.10
CA ILE A 312 -6.53 7.76 5.37
C ILE A 312 -6.68 8.31 3.95
N GLN A 313 -5.71 9.09 3.48
CA GLN A 313 -5.70 9.63 2.12
C GLN A 313 -4.84 8.79 1.20
N ARG A 314 -3.62 8.44 1.65
CA ARG A 314 -2.64 7.76 0.81
C ARG A 314 -1.71 6.88 1.64
N ILE A 315 -1.37 5.70 1.13
CA ILE A 315 -0.42 4.78 1.73
C ILE A 315 0.70 4.56 0.71
N VAL A 316 1.95 4.82 1.09
CA VAL A 316 3.10 4.75 0.20
C VAL A 316 4.19 3.90 0.83
N SER A 317 4.78 3.02 0.04
CA SER A 317 6.03 2.34 0.37
C SER A 317 7.02 2.50 -0.77
N LYS A 318 8.21 3.04 -0.45
CA LYS A 318 9.34 3.16 -1.38
C LYS A 318 10.31 1.97 -1.26
N SER A 319 9.97 0.99 -0.44
CA SER A 319 10.75 -0.22 -0.21
C SER A 319 10.05 -1.41 -0.86
N PRO A 320 10.77 -2.51 -1.14
CA PRO A 320 10.17 -3.73 -1.67
C PRO A 320 8.99 -4.18 -0.82
N VAL A 321 7.87 -4.42 -1.50
CA VAL A 321 6.61 -4.85 -0.91
C VAL A 321 6.32 -6.30 -1.28
N VAL A 322 5.81 -7.04 -0.31
CA VAL A 322 5.22 -8.37 -0.54
C VAL A 322 3.78 -8.30 -0.05
N MET A 323 2.86 -8.60 -0.94
CA MET A 323 1.44 -8.63 -0.68
C MET A 323 0.95 -10.05 -0.81
N THR A 324 0.16 -10.52 0.13
CA THR A 324 -0.41 -11.86 0.10
C THR A 324 -1.89 -11.80 0.41
N ARG A 325 -2.64 -12.69 -0.22
CA ARG A 325 -4.03 -12.95 0.11
C ARG A 325 -4.26 -14.45 0.18
N ALA A 326 -4.87 -14.89 1.27
CA ALA A 326 -5.20 -16.28 1.46
C ALA A 326 -6.22 -16.78 0.40
N PRO A 327 -6.07 -18.01 -0.13
CA PRO A 327 -5.06 -18.99 0.25
C PRO A 327 -3.79 -19.01 -0.62
N GLN A 328 -3.71 -18.33 -1.77
CA GLN A 328 -2.63 -18.57 -2.77
C GLN A 328 -2.25 -17.37 -3.65
N ASP A 329 -2.71 -16.15 -3.35
CA ASP A 329 -2.37 -14.97 -4.16
C ASP A 329 -1.18 -14.26 -3.53
N ARG A 330 -0.16 -13.96 -4.33
CA ARG A 330 1.04 -13.23 -3.91
C ARG A 330 1.43 -12.21 -4.98
N VAL A 331 1.67 -10.96 -4.57
CA VAL A 331 2.17 -9.89 -5.42
C VAL A 331 3.42 -9.30 -4.79
N THR A 332 4.49 -9.16 -5.56
CA THR A 332 5.73 -8.50 -5.11
C THR A 332 6.06 -7.34 -6.03
N GLY A 333 6.69 -6.31 -5.49
CA GLY A 333 7.19 -5.18 -6.28
C GLY A 333 8.17 -4.33 -5.48
N SER A 334 8.84 -3.39 -6.14
CA SER A 334 9.81 -2.48 -5.51
C SER A 334 9.16 -1.34 -4.72
N GLY A 335 7.90 -1.02 -5.01
CA GLY A 335 7.16 0.02 -4.30
C GLY A 335 5.66 -0.13 -4.44
N LEU A 336 4.95 0.56 -3.54
CA LEU A 336 3.49 0.63 -3.47
C LEU A 336 3.05 2.07 -3.30
N ASP A 337 2.00 2.44 -4.00
CA ASP A 337 1.30 3.70 -3.85
C ASP A 337 -0.20 3.46 -3.92
N TYR A 338 -0.88 3.60 -2.81
CA TYR A 338 -2.32 3.41 -2.69
C TYR A 338 -3.00 4.73 -2.36
N ASP A 339 -3.86 5.18 -3.25
CA ASP A 339 -4.75 6.30 -3.04
C ASP A 339 -6.07 5.77 -2.47
N ALA A 340 -6.29 6.01 -1.17
CA ALA A 340 -7.49 5.55 -0.48
C ALA A 340 -8.73 6.38 -0.88
N VAL A 341 -8.55 7.62 -1.31
CA VAL A 341 -9.64 8.51 -1.76
C VAL A 341 -10.16 8.08 -3.11
N ASN A 342 -9.27 7.68 -4.03
CA ASN A 342 -9.64 7.17 -5.35
C ASN A 342 -9.83 5.65 -5.41
N GLN A 343 -9.39 4.94 -4.37
CA GLN A 343 -9.34 3.48 -4.28
C GLN A 343 -8.52 2.86 -5.43
N VAL A 344 -7.40 3.51 -5.76
CA VAL A 344 -6.47 3.08 -6.81
C VAL A 344 -5.16 2.68 -6.16
N ALA A 345 -4.69 1.47 -6.48
CA ALA A 345 -3.43 0.95 -6.00
C ALA A 345 -2.45 0.77 -7.15
N VAL A 346 -1.23 1.24 -6.97
CA VAL A 346 -0.16 1.17 -7.95
C VAL A 346 1.02 0.45 -7.32
N VAL A 347 1.39 -0.70 -7.90
CA VAL A 347 2.61 -1.43 -7.57
C VAL A 347 3.60 -1.24 -8.70
N SER A 348 4.85 -0.91 -8.37
CA SER A 348 5.86 -0.58 -9.38
C SER A 348 7.20 -1.27 -9.13
N GLY A 349 7.92 -1.51 -10.22
CA GLY A 349 9.25 -2.10 -10.25
C GLY A 349 9.23 -3.62 -10.11
N ASN A 350 9.58 -4.33 -11.19
CA ASN A 350 9.69 -5.79 -11.25
C ASN A 350 8.51 -6.49 -10.55
N VAL A 351 7.29 -6.15 -10.98
CA VAL A 351 6.09 -6.68 -10.35
C VAL A 351 5.94 -8.14 -10.75
N GLU A 352 5.85 -9.03 -9.77
CA GLU A 352 5.52 -10.43 -9.96
C GLU A 352 4.23 -10.75 -9.21
N MET A 353 3.29 -11.38 -9.90
CA MET A 353 2.02 -11.82 -9.40
C MET A 353 1.93 -13.33 -9.56
N THR A 354 1.54 -14.03 -8.52
CA THR A 354 1.29 -15.48 -8.54
C THR A 354 -0.07 -15.74 -7.94
N SER A 355 -0.87 -16.61 -8.58
CA SER A 355 -2.20 -16.98 -8.09
C SER A 355 -2.45 -18.48 -8.26
N GLY A 356 -2.27 -19.23 -7.17
CA GLY A 356 -2.26 -20.69 -7.22
C GLY A 356 -0.99 -21.25 -7.89
N PRO A 357 -0.92 -22.58 -8.13
CA PRO A 357 0.30 -23.25 -8.56
C PRO A 357 0.68 -23.04 -10.03
N GLU A 358 -0.25 -22.57 -10.86
CA GLU A 358 -0.05 -22.54 -12.32
C GLU A 358 -0.13 -21.14 -12.93
N ARG A 359 -0.55 -20.11 -12.19
CA ARG A 359 -0.72 -18.75 -12.76
C ARG A 359 0.35 -17.81 -12.25
N HIS A 360 1.07 -17.22 -13.19
CA HIS A 360 2.04 -16.17 -12.92
C HIS A 360 1.85 -15.02 -13.89
N ALA A 361 2.10 -13.80 -13.43
CA ALA A 361 2.19 -12.64 -14.30
C ALA A 361 3.33 -11.74 -13.84
N SER A 362 4.12 -11.22 -14.77
CA SER A 362 5.15 -10.21 -14.52
C SER A 362 4.87 -8.95 -15.32
N ALA A 363 5.20 -7.78 -14.76
CA ALA A 363 5.12 -6.49 -15.43
C ALA A 363 6.01 -5.46 -14.74
N ASP A 364 6.24 -4.30 -15.36
CA ASP A 364 7.01 -3.22 -14.72
C ASP A 364 6.14 -2.42 -13.73
N LYS A 365 4.84 -2.34 -14.01
CA LYS A 365 3.87 -1.63 -13.19
C LYS A 365 2.51 -2.30 -13.27
N VAL A 366 1.82 -2.38 -12.14
CA VAL A 366 0.44 -2.86 -12.02
C VAL A 366 -0.39 -1.78 -11.35
N THR A 367 -1.51 -1.42 -11.97
CA THR A 367 -2.50 -0.49 -11.43
C THR A 367 -3.81 -1.25 -11.23
N VAL A 368 -4.35 -1.20 -10.01
CA VAL A 368 -5.62 -1.81 -9.64
C VAL A 368 -6.57 -0.69 -9.26
N ASP A 369 -7.64 -0.52 -10.03
CA ASP A 369 -8.72 0.41 -9.70
C ASP A 369 -9.90 -0.39 -9.14
N GLN A 370 -10.18 -0.19 -7.85
CA GLN A 370 -11.22 -0.95 -7.15
C GLN A 370 -12.62 -0.44 -7.48
N ARG A 371 -12.78 0.84 -7.84
CA ARG A 371 -14.08 1.42 -8.20
C ARG A 371 -14.51 0.99 -9.58
N ALA A 372 -13.58 1.02 -10.52
CA ALA A 372 -13.81 0.55 -11.88
C ALA A 372 -13.78 -0.98 -12.00
N ASP A 373 -13.29 -1.69 -10.98
CA ASP A 373 -13.07 -3.13 -10.97
C ASP A 373 -12.12 -3.59 -12.11
N THR A 374 -11.03 -2.83 -12.30
CA THR A 374 -10.08 -3.04 -13.40
C THR A 374 -8.65 -3.22 -12.90
N ILE A 375 -7.87 -3.98 -13.67
CA ILE A 375 -6.44 -4.19 -13.46
C ILE A 375 -5.71 -3.84 -14.76
N LEU A 376 -4.65 -3.05 -14.67
CA LEU A 376 -3.82 -2.65 -15.78
C LEU A 376 -2.36 -2.99 -15.47
N LEU A 377 -1.79 -3.90 -16.24
CA LEU A 377 -0.37 -4.21 -16.23
C LEU A 377 0.28 -3.52 -17.42
N THR A 378 1.43 -2.87 -17.21
CA THR A 378 2.17 -2.14 -18.24
C THR A 378 3.66 -2.41 -18.14
N GLY A 379 4.37 -2.28 -19.27
CA GLY A 379 5.81 -2.54 -19.37
C GLY A 379 6.06 -3.93 -19.92
N SER A 380 7.07 -4.66 -19.45
CA SER A 380 7.34 -6.03 -19.93
C SER A 380 6.32 -7.04 -19.40
N VAL A 381 5.13 -7.11 -20.00
CA VAL A 381 4.05 -7.99 -19.54
C VAL A 381 4.25 -9.42 -20.04
N VAL A 382 4.38 -10.36 -19.10
CA VAL A 382 4.34 -11.79 -19.37
C VAL A 382 3.33 -12.44 -18.44
N ALA A 383 2.31 -13.09 -18.99
CA ALA A 383 1.34 -13.85 -18.22
C ALA A 383 1.41 -15.32 -18.62
N THR A 384 1.46 -16.21 -17.63
CA THR A 384 1.51 -17.66 -17.83
C THR A 384 0.41 -18.36 -17.07
N GLN A 385 -0.12 -19.41 -17.68
CA GLN A 385 -1.04 -20.35 -17.05
C GLN A 385 -0.66 -21.78 -17.45
N GLY A 386 -0.09 -22.52 -16.50
CA GLY A 386 0.48 -23.84 -16.75
C GLY A 386 1.60 -23.73 -17.77
N ARG A 387 1.37 -24.21 -19.01
CA ARG A 387 2.32 -24.12 -20.12
C ARG A 387 2.00 -23.01 -21.12
N ASN A 388 0.84 -22.37 -20.99
CA ASN A 388 0.42 -21.31 -21.88
C ASN A 388 1.11 -20.00 -21.47
N GLU A 389 1.55 -19.22 -22.46
CA GLU A 389 2.32 -17.99 -22.25
C GLU A 389 1.77 -16.88 -23.14
N LEU A 390 1.61 -15.69 -22.58
CA LEU A 390 1.18 -14.48 -23.26
C LEU A 390 2.18 -13.36 -22.96
N LYS A 391 2.61 -12.65 -24.00
CA LYS A 391 3.56 -11.55 -23.92
C LYS A 391 3.02 -10.33 -24.66
N GLY A 392 3.19 -9.17 -24.05
CA GLY A 392 2.90 -7.88 -24.65
C GLY A 392 3.40 -6.76 -23.76
N GLU A 393 2.97 -5.54 -24.02
CA GLU A 393 3.40 -4.38 -23.21
C GLU A 393 2.30 -3.80 -22.31
N ARG A 394 1.05 -4.15 -22.60
CA ARG A 394 -0.11 -3.68 -21.86
C ARG A 394 -1.17 -4.76 -21.82
N LEU A 395 -1.46 -5.24 -20.61
CA LEU A 395 -2.56 -6.16 -20.31
C LEU A 395 -3.60 -5.43 -19.45
N TYR A 396 -4.79 -5.24 -20.00
CA TYR A 396 -5.91 -4.61 -19.32
C TYR A 396 -6.98 -5.66 -19.04
N VAL A 397 -7.45 -5.72 -17.80
CA VAL A 397 -8.45 -6.69 -17.33
C VAL A 397 -9.60 -5.93 -16.69
N GLU A 398 -10.81 -6.17 -17.18
CA GLU A 398 -12.05 -5.67 -16.61
C GLU A 398 -12.76 -6.85 -15.94
N ARG A 399 -12.69 -6.91 -14.60
CA ARG A 399 -13.18 -8.07 -13.84
C ARG A 399 -14.70 -8.15 -13.85
N ALA A 400 -15.37 -7.00 -13.83
CA ALA A 400 -16.83 -6.90 -13.87
C ALA A 400 -17.44 -7.45 -15.17
N THR A 401 -16.76 -7.34 -16.31
CA THR A 401 -17.25 -7.85 -17.61
C THR A 401 -16.61 -9.16 -18.02
N GLY A 402 -15.48 -9.54 -17.42
CA GLY A 402 -14.68 -10.69 -17.82
C GLY A 402 -13.91 -10.45 -19.12
N ARG A 403 -13.66 -9.18 -19.47
CA ARG A 403 -12.89 -8.80 -20.65
C ARG A 403 -11.43 -8.62 -20.32
N THR A 404 -10.57 -9.04 -21.23
CA THR A 404 -9.12 -8.89 -21.12
C THR A 404 -8.57 -8.46 -22.46
N GLN A 405 -7.70 -7.45 -22.48
CA GLN A 405 -7.07 -6.94 -23.68
C GLN A 405 -5.56 -6.95 -23.52
N LEU A 406 -4.87 -7.57 -24.46
CA LEU A 406 -3.42 -7.59 -24.53
C LEU A 406 -2.97 -6.83 -25.79
N SER A 407 -2.03 -5.91 -25.62
CA SER A 407 -1.51 -5.06 -26.67
C SER A 407 -0.05 -4.72 -26.44
N SER A 408 0.63 -4.28 -27.50
CA SER A 408 1.97 -3.69 -27.44
C SER A 408 1.93 -2.32 -28.13
N PRO A 409 1.35 -1.29 -27.49
CA PRO A 409 1.18 0.02 -28.10
C PRO A 409 2.54 0.66 -28.39
N ALA A 410 2.71 1.23 -29.58
CA ALA A 410 3.95 1.90 -29.95
C ALA A 410 4.27 3.07 -29.01
N ALA A 411 5.54 3.26 -28.70
CA ALA A 411 6.00 4.57 -28.24
C ALA A 411 5.76 5.62 -29.33
N PRO A 412 5.56 6.91 -28.98
CA PRO A 412 5.35 7.95 -29.98
C PRO A 412 6.53 8.03 -30.96
N GLY A 413 6.33 7.59 -32.20
CA GLY A 413 7.36 7.59 -33.26
C GLY A 413 7.87 6.21 -33.69
N ASP A 414 7.49 5.14 -32.98
CA ASP A 414 7.85 3.76 -33.32
C ASP A 414 6.69 3.00 -34.00
N ASP A 415 7.02 1.89 -34.66
CA ASP A 415 6.01 0.95 -35.14
C ASP A 415 5.34 0.26 -33.93
N PRO A 416 4.02 0.02 -33.97
CA PRO A 416 3.33 -0.72 -32.91
C PRO A 416 3.96 -2.10 -32.74
N GLY A 417 4.31 -2.41 -31.50
CA GLY A 417 4.85 -3.70 -31.12
C GLY A 417 3.86 -4.82 -31.42
N ARG A 418 4.36 -6.06 -31.37
CA ARG A 418 3.53 -7.26 -31.50
C ARG A 418 3.34 -7.92 -30.15
N ILE A 419 2.17 -8.50 -29.96
CA ILE A 419 1.93 -9.46 -28.89
C ILE A 419 2.35 -10.84 -29.36
N PHE A 420 2.79 -11.67 -28.42
CA PHE A 420 3.13 -13.07 -28.67
C PHE A 420 2.35 -13.95 -27.71
N THR A 421 1.73 -15.00 -28.23
CA THR A 421 1.04 -15.99 -27.41
C THR A 421 1.44 -17.38 -27.83
N ARG A 422 1.56 -18.29 -26.86
CA ARG A 422 1.88 -19.70 -27.07
C ARG A 422 0.89 -20.53 -26.29
N PHE A 423 0.17 -21.41 -26.98
CA PHE A 423 -0.85 -22.28 -26.42
C PHE A 423 -0.53 -23.75 -26.65
N TYR A 424 -0.85 -24.60 -25.68
CA TYR A 424 -0.76 -26.06 -25.80
C TYR A 424 -2.15 -26.70 -25.79
N ARG A 425 -2.34 -27.74 -26.62
CA ARG A 425 -3.60 -28.50 -26.70
C ARG A 425 -3.60 -29.64 -25.67
N GLY A 426 -4.57 -29.62 -24.75
CA GLY A 426 -4.85 -30.75 -23.84
C GLY A 426 -3.97 -30.83 -22.59
N GLU A 427 -4.61 -31.30 -21.50
CA GLU A 427 -4.20 -31.42 -20.09
C GLU A 427 -3.02 -30.59 -19.54
N ALA A 428 -3.41 -29.67 -18.66
CA ALA A 428 -2.58 -29.08 -17.64
C ALA A 428 -1.87 -30.16 -16.81
N GLY A 429 -0.55 -30.00 -16.64
CA GLY A 429 0.18 -30.55 -15.49
C GLY A 429 1.14 -31.71 -15.73
N ALA A 430 0.95 -32.59 -16.72
CA ALA A 430 1.87 -33.73 -16.92
C ALA A 430 2.83 -33.51 -18.09
N PRO A 431 4.16 -33.59 -17.91
CA PRO A 431 5.06 -33.78 -19.05
C PRO A 431 4.65 -35.09 -19.73
N GLN A 432 4.24 -35.01 -21.00
CA GLN A 432 3.94 -36.21 -21.81
C GLN A 432 5.06 -37.21 -21.61
N THR A 433 4.75 -38.36 -21.02
CA THR A 433 5.75 -39.40 -20.84
C THR A 433 6.17 -39.87 -22.23
N ALA A 434 7.45 -40.23 -22.40
CA ALA A 434 7.97 -40.70 -23.69
C ALA A 434 7.11 -41.84 -24.28
N THR A 435 6.48 -42.63 -23.40
CA THR A 435 5.54 -43.71 -23.73
C THR A 435 4.24 -43.22 -24.37
N GLU A 436 3.66 -42.09 -23.94
CA GLU A 436 2.45 -41.51 -24.53
C GLU A 436 2.73 -40.86 -25.89
N LYS A 437 3.89 -40.20 -26.01
CA LYS A 437 4.41 -39.73 -27.31
C LYS A 437 4.59 -40.90 -28.28
N VAL A 438 5.20 -41.99 -27.85
CA VAL A 438 5.42 -43.18 -28.69
C VAL A 438 4.10 -43.86 -29.06
N LYS A 439 3.11 -43.91 -28.16
CA LYS A 439 1.79 -44.49 -28.44
C LYS A 439 0.97 -43.64 -29.43
N GLN A 440 0.95 -42.32 -29.27
CA GLN A 440 0.28 -41.41 -30.21
C GLN A 440 0.99 -41.32 -31.57
N LEU A 441 2.33 -41.37 -31.59
CA LEU A 441 3.10 -41.49 -32.83
C LEU A 441 2.89 -42.85 -33.51
N ALA A 442 2.71 -43.93 -32.75
CA ALA A 442 2.36 -45.25 -33.28
C ALA A 442 0.94 -45.27 -33.88
N ASP A 443 -0.05 -44.65 -33.20
CA ASP A 443 -1.41 -44.54 -33.71
C ASP A 443 -1.48 -43.68 -35.00
N ALA A 444 -0.67 -42.61 -35.09
CA ALA A 444 -0.49 -41.80 -36.30
C ALA A 444 0.29 -42.55 -37.41
N ALA A 445 1.17 -43.48 -37.05
CA ALA A 445 1.92 -44.30 -38.00
C ALA A 445 1.10 -45.47 -38.57
N THR A 446 0.10 -45.99 -37.86
CA THR A 446 -0.79 -47.06 -38.36
C THR A 446 -1.70 -46.65 -39.54
N GLY A 447 -1.81 -45.35 -39.84
CA GLY A 447 -2.45 -44.85 -41.07
C GLY A 447 -1.52 -44.71 -42.28
N ALA A 448 -0.22 -45.00 -42.14
CA ALA A 448 0.80 -44.76 -43.17
C ALA A 448 1.02 -45.95 -44.14
N ALA A 449 -0.02 -46.74 -44.42
CA ALA A 449 0.03 -47.85 -45.37
C ALA A 449 -0.84 -47.61 -46.61
N ALA A 450 -0.69 -46.43 -47.24
CA ALA A 450 -1.08 -46.21 -48.64
C ALA A 450 -0.32 -45.01 -49.18
N GLY A 451 0.41 -45.19 -50.28
CA GLY A 451 1.28 -44.18 -50.92
C GLY A 451 0.52 -43.02 -51.60
N ALA A 452 -0.29 -42.27 -50.85
CA ALA A 452 -0.81 -40.98 -51.27
C ALA A 452 0.12 -39.85 -50.80
N ALA A 453 0.35 -38.86 -51.65
CA ALA A 453 1.15 -37.68 -51.30
C ALA A 453 0.48 -36.93 -50.15
N THR A 454 1.09 -36.96 -48.97
CA THR A 454 0.56 -36.33 -47.76
C THR A 454 0.94 -34.85 -47.75
N MET A 455 -0.01 -33.97 -48.08
CA MET A 455 0.29 -32.58 -48.49
C MET A 455 0.32 -31.58 -47.32
N PHE A 456 -0.51 -31.78 -46.28
CA PHE A 456 -0.62 -30.87 -45.12
C PHE A 456 -0.72 -31.61 -43.76
N LYS A 457 0.17 -32.58 -43.51
CA LYS A 457 0.27 -33.20 -42.18
C LYS A 457 0.93 -32.25 -41.20
N THR A 458 0.33 -32.04 -40.04
CA THR A 458 0.96 -31.36 -38.90
C THR A 458 0.93 -32.25 -37.67
N ASP A 459 1.76 -31.95 -36.67
CA ASP A 459 1.68 -32.58 -35.36
C ASP A 459 0.55 -31.91 -34.56
N PRO A 460 -0.57 -32.61 -34.28
CA PRO A 460 -1.68 -32.05 -33.53
C PRO A 460 -1.34 -31.72 -32.07
N THR A 461 -0.19 -32.17 -31.55
CA THR A 461 0.31 -31.90 -30.19
C THR A 461 1.30 -30.74 -30.13
N ALA A 462 1.73 -30.21 -31.30
CA ALA A 462 2.61 -29.06 -31.36
C ALA A 462 1.92 -27.81 -30.76
N PRO A 463 2.70 -26.93 -30.09
CA PRO A 463 2.18 -25.65 -29.61
C PRO A 463 1.67 -24.79 -30.76
N ILE A 464 0.68 -23.97 -30.45
CA ILE A 464 0.13 -22.95 -31.34
C ILE A 464 0.72 -21.61 -30.90
N ASP A 465 1.60 -21.05 -31.71
CA ASP A 465 2.17 -19.73 -31.50
C ASP A 465 1.39 -18.72 -32.33
N VAL A 466 0.89 -17.64 -31.72
CA VAL A 466 0.18 -16.56 -32.42
C VAL A 466 0.83 -15.23 -32.12
N GLU A 467 1.24 -14.55 -33.18
CA GLU A 467 1.72 -13.17 -33.18
C GLU A 467 0.64 -12.26 -33.78
N ALA A 468 0.32 -11.15 -33.14
CA ALA A 468 -0.69 -10.19 -33.60
C ALA A 468 -0.38 -8.78 -33.06
N GLY A 469 -1.14 -7.77 -33.49
CA GLY A 469 -1.06 -6.43 -32.87
C GLY A 469 -1.93 -6.30 -31.60
N HIS A 470 -3.03 -7.04 -31.54
CA HIS A 470 -3.97 -6.99 -30.41
C HIS A 470 -4.63 -8.35 -30.16
N LEU A 471 -4.92 -8.63 -28.89
CA LEU A 471 -5.75 -9.76 -28.46
C LEU A 471 -6.84 -9.24 -27.51
N ASP A 472 -8.09 -9.44 -27.92
CA ASP A 472 -9.26 -9.26 -27.07
C ASP A 472 -9.77 -10.63 -26.61
N VAL A 473 -9.87 -10.85 -25.30
CA VAL A 473 -10.48 -12.04 -24.71
C VAL A 473 -11.77 -11.63 -24.01
N ASP A 474 -12.85 -12.32 -24.32
CA ASP A 474 -14.13 -12.18 -23.64
C ASP A 474 -14.48 -13.55 -23.04
N ASP A 475 -14.30 -13.67 -21.72
CA ASP A 475 -14.47 -14.95 -21.02
C ASP A 475 -15.95 -15.32 -20.83
N ARG A 476 -16.88 -14.38 -20.98
CA ARG A 476 -18.32 -14.68 -20.95
C ARG A 476 -18.79 -15.36 -22.23
N SER A 477 -18.33 -14.86 -23.37
CA SER A 477 -18.63 -15.44 -24.68
C SER A 477 -17.66 -16.57 -25.08
N LYS A 478 -16.61 -16.80 -24.28
CA LYS A 478 -15.55 -17.78 -24.48
C LYS A 478 -14.84 -17.61 -25.83
N GLN A 479 -14.55 -16.36 -26.17
CA GLN A 479 -13.92 -15.96 -27.42
C GLN A 479 -12.61 -15.21 -27.17
N ALA A 480 -11.62 -15.47 -28.02
CA ALA A 480 -10.36 -14.76 -28.10
C ALA A 480 -10.18 -14.27 -29.54
N VAL A 481 -10.09 -12.96 -29.74
CA VAL A 481 -9.99 -12.32 -31.06
C VAL A 481 -8.63 -11.65 -31.18
N PHE A 482 -7.80 -12.18 -32.07
CA PHE A 482 -6.54 -11.60 -32.49
C PHE A 482 -6.79 -10.70 -33.70
N ARG A 483 -6.22 -9.49 -33.67
CA ARG A 483 -6.36 -8.51 -34.76
C ARG A 483 -5.01 -7.92 -35.15
N SER A 484 -4.96 -7.38 -36.37
CA SER A 484 -3.81 -6.71 -36.97
C SER A 484 -2.66 -7.66 -37.32
N ASP A 485 -2.53 -7.98 -38.62
CA ASP A 485 -1.50 -8.84 -39.22
C ASP A 485 -1.17 -10.08 -38.38
N VAL A 486 -2.19 -10.91 -38.17
CA VAL A 486 -2.09 -12.12 -37.35
C VAL A 486 -1.28 -13.17 -38.08
N ARG A 487 -0.29 -13.74 -37.40
CA ARG A 487 0.49 -14.89 -37.84
C ARG A 487 0.39 -15.99 -36.79
N ALA A 488 -0.32 -17.06 -37.12
CA ALA A 488 -0.41 -18.26 -36.30
C ALA A 488 0.49 -19.37 -36.87
N VAL A 489 1.19 -20.11 -36.01
CA VAL A 489 2.10 -21.20 -36.37
C VAL A 489 1.79 -22.41 -35.51
N GLN A 490 1.62 -23.57 -36.14
CA GLN A 490 1.50 -24.85 -35.46
C GLN A 490 2.31 -25.91 -36.21
N GLY A 491 3.45 -26.30 -35.63
CA GLY A 491 4.43 -27.15 -36.32
C GLY A 491 4.91 -26.48 -37.61
N ASP A 492 4.73 -27.17 -38.75
CA ASP A 492 5.12 -26.65 -40.08
C ASP A 492 4.04 -25.78 -40.73
N PHE A 493 2.86 -25.63 -40.10
CA PHE A 493 1.71 -24.94 -40.67
C PHE A 493 1.64 -23.49 -40.20
N ILE A 494 1.67 -22.54 -41.14
CA ILE A 494 1.62 -21.10 -40.87
C ILE A 494 0.35 -20.53 -41.48
N VAL A 495 -0.44 -19.81 -40.69
CA VAL A 495 -1.64 -19.10 -41.14
C VAL A 495 -1.41 -17.60 -40.95
N ARG A 496 -1.61 -16.82 -42.01
CA ARG A 496 -1.63 -15.35 -41.97
C ARG A 496 -3.02 -14.84 -42.30
N THR A 497 -3.50 -13.88 -41.50
CA THR A 497 -4.84 -13.31 -41.68
C THR A 497 -4.97 -11.94 -40.99
N SER A 498 -6.03 -11.20 -41.28
CA SER A 498 -6.29 -9.90 -40.67
C SER A 498 -6.97 -10.01 -39.30
N GLU A 499 -7.86 -10.99 -39.14
CA GLU A 499 -8.54 -11.32 -37.88
C GLU A 499 -8.54 -12.84 -37.68
N LEU A 500 -8.18 -13.28 -36.48
CA LEU A 500 -8.28 -14.68 -36.06
C LEU A 500 -9.09 -14.76 -34.78
N ARG A 501 -10.18 -15.52 -34.80
CA ARG A 501 -11.07 -15.73 -33.66
C ARG A 501 -10.99 -17.17 -33.20
N ALA A 502 -10.55 -17.38 -31.97
CA ALA A 502 -10.53 -18.66 -31.31
C ALA A 502 -11.70 -18.76 -30.32
N TYR A 503 -12.45 -19.85 -30.40
CA TYR A 503 -13.46 -20.23 -29.42
C TYR A 503 -12.85 -21.28 -28.50
N TYR A 504 -13.04 -21.13 -27.20
CA TYR A 504 -12.52 -22.07 -26.21
C TYR A 504 -13.61 -22.51 -25.23
N THR A 505 -13.29 -23.53 -24.44
CA THR A 505 -14.08 -23.96 -23.28
C THR A 505 -13.20 -23.87 -22.04
N GLY A 506 -13.79 -23.62 -20.86
CA GLY A 506 -13.05 -23.37 -19.62
C GLY A 506 -12.87 -21.86 -19.37
N ALA A 507 -11.95 -21.49 -18.48
CA ALA A 507 -11.64 -20.09 -18.17
C ALA A 507 -10.30 -19.70 -18.79
N ALA A 508 -10.22 -18.55 -19.44
CA ALA A 508 -8.98 -18.04 -20.04
C ALA A 508 -7.86 -17.78 -19.01
N GLY A 509 -8.19 -17.78 -17.71
CA GLY A 509 -7.23 -17.76 -16.59
C GLY A 509 -6.43 -16.47 -16.41
N LEU A 510 -6.67 -15.47 -17.26
CA LEU A 510 -6.03 -14.14 -17.23
C LEU A 510 -6.66 -13.17 -16.23
N ALA A 511 -7.89 -13.43 -15.79
CA ALA A 511 -8.59 -12.62 -14.79
C ALA A 511 -8.39 -13.18 -13.38
N GLU A 512 -8.16 -12.29 -12.41
CA GLU A 512 -8.20 -12.62 -11.00
C GLU A 512 -9.52 -13.31 -10.62
N GLN A 513 -9.41 -14.22 -9.66
CA GLN A 513 -10.43 -15.19 -9.25
C GLN A 513 -11.76 -14.50 -8.86
N GLY A 514 -12.75 -14.54 -9.75
CA GLY A 514 -14.11 -14.03 -9.46
C GLY A 514 -15.09 -15.08 -8.92
N ASN A 515 -14.76 -16.38 -8.93
CA ASN A 515 -15.66 -17.41 -8.39
C ASN A 515 -14.91 -18.72 -8.02
N PRO A 516 -14.98 -19.22 -6.78
CA PRO A 516 -14.37 -20.50 -6.37
C PRO A 516 -15.02 -21.76 -6.98
N ALA A 517 -16.09 -21.60 -7.77
CA ALA A 517 -16.77 -22.69 -8.49
C ALA A 517 -16.10 -23.07 -9.82
N ASP A 518 -15.29 -22.19 -10.43
CA ASP A 518 -14.59 -22.46 -11.72
C ASP A 518 -13.27 -23.22 -11.53
N LYS A 519 -13.31 -24.23 -10.65
CA LYS A 519 -12.19 -25.13 -10.43
C LYS A 519 -12.03 -26.07 -11.63
N LYS A 520 -10.84 -26.01 -12.24
CA LYS A 520 -10.07 -27.15 -12.82
C LYS A 520 -10.13 -27.47 -14.32
N THR A 521 -10.68 -26.63 -15.20
CA THR A 521 -10.50 -26.91 -16.65
C THR A 521 -9.66 -25.83 -17.32
N PRO A 522 -8.41 -26.12 -17.72
CA PRO A 522 -7.63 -25.18 -18.52
C PRO A 522 -8.38 -24.85 -19.81
N ALA A 523 -8.24 -23.62 -20.30
CA ALA A 523 -8.88 -23.22 -21.55
C ALA A 523 -8.46 -24.17 -22.69
N GLN A 524 -9.44 -24.83 -23.31
CA GLN A 524 -9.22 -25.70 -24.47
C GLN A 524 -9.86 -25.06 -25.69
N VAL A 525 -9.07 -24.77 -26.72
CA VAL A 525 -9.58 -24.23 -27.99
C VAL A 525 -10.40 -25.30 -28.70
N THR A 526 -11.61 -24.96 -29.13
CA THR A 526 -12.53 -25.87 -29.83
C THR A 526 -12.64 -25.57 -31.32
N ARG A 527 -12.56 -24.29 -31.69
CA ARG A 527 -12.70 -23.83 -33.07
C ARG A 527 -11.87 -22.57 -33.29
N ILE A 528 -11.25 -22.46 -34.45
CA ILE A 528 -10.55 -21.24 -34.87
C ILE A 528 -11.17 -20.78 -36.19
N GLU A 529 -11.45 -19.49 -36.31
CA GLU A 529 -11.95 -18.84 -37.53
C GLU A 529 -10.96 -17.76 -37.94
N ALA A 530 -10.44 -17.82 -39.15
CA ALA A 530 -9.58 -16.81 -39.75
C ALA A 530 -10.35 -16.07 -40.85
N ARG A 531 -10.32 -14.74 -40.82
CA ARG A 531 -11.07 -13.87 -41.75
C ARG A 531 -10.19 -12.74 -42.26
N GLY A 532 -10.39 -12.36 -43.52
CA GLY A 532 -9.71 -11.24 -44.15
C GLY A 532 -8.37 -11.65 -44.75
N LYS A 533 -8.43 -12.19 -45.97
CA LYS A 533 -7.31 -12.70 -46.77
C LYS A 533 -6.47 -13.72 -46.00
N VAL A 534 -6.96 -14.95 -45.97
CA VAL A 534 -6.26 -16.05 -45.31
C VAL A 534 -5.22 -16.64 -46.25
N ILE A 535 -3.99 -16.73 -45.76
CA ILE A 535 -2.88 -17.38 -46.45
C ILE A 535 -2.37 -18.48 -45.54
N VAL A 536 -2.39 -19.71 -46.04
CA VAL A 536 -1.93 -20.90 -45.35
C VAL A 536 -0.69 -21.42 -46.05
N THR A 537 0.42 -21.54 -45.33
CA THR A 537 1.68 -22.02 -45.86
C THR A 537 2.18 -23.24 -45.09
N SER A 538 2.58 -24.29 -45.81
CA SER A 538 3.27 -25.45 -45.23
C SER A 538 4.78 -25.31 -45.42
N SER A 539 5.51 -25.09 -44.33
CA SER A 539 6.95 -24.80 -44.33
C SER A 539 7.79 -25.95 -44.89
N LYS A 540 7.38 -27.20 -44.65
CA LYS A 540 8.11 -28.40 -45.10
C LYS A 540 8.12 -28.60 -46.61
N ASN A 541 7.02 -28.25 -47.27
CA ASN A 541 6.79 -28.55 -48.69
C ASN A 541 6.67 -27.29 -49.57
N GLY A 542 6.77 -26.09 -48.99
CA GLY A 542 6.63 -24.82 -49.70
C GLY A 542 5.27 -24.62 -50.36
N GLN A 543 4.22 -25.28 -49.83
CA GLN A 543 2.87 -25.21 -50.40
C GLN A 543 2.13 -24.00 -49.84
N ASN A 544 1.37 -23.32 -50.70
CA ASN A 544 0.62 -22.13 -50.32
C ASN A 544 -0.85 -22.26 -50.74
N ALA A 545 -1.78 -22.09 -49.80
CA ALA A 545 -3.22 -22.04 -50.06
C ALA A 545 -3.75 -20.67 -49.62
N THR A 546 -4.42 -19.95 -50.52
CA THR A 546 -5.09 -18.69 -50.20
C THR A 546 -6.60 -18.86 -50.22
N GLY A 547 -7.32 -18.08 -49.43
CA GLY A 547 -8.79 -17.98 -49.44
C GLY A 547 -9.27 -16.73 -48.71
N ASP A 548 -10.56 -16.42 -48.80
CA ASP A 548 -11.13 -15.25 -48.10
C ASP A 548 -11.28 -15.52 -46.60
N TRP A 549 -11.54 -16.78 -46.26
CA TRP A 549 -11.70 -17.25 -44.91
C TRP A 549 -11.24 -18.69 -44.73
N ALA A 550 -10.94 -19.05 -43.47
CA ALA A 550 -10.65 -20.42 -43.08
C ALA A 550 -11.26 -20.74 -41.71
N ASP A 551 -11.88 -21.90 -41.60
CA ASP A 551 -12.40 -22.43 -40.34
C ASP A 551 -11.63 -23.70 -39.98
N TYR A 552 -11.09 -23.76 -38.77
CA TYR A 552 -10.42 -24.94 -38.23
C TYR A 552 -11.23 -25.53 -37.08
N ASP A 553 -11.66 -26.77 -37.25
CA ASP A 553 -12.30 -27.57 -36.20
C ASP A 553 -11.23 -28.38 -35.47
N VAL A 554 -10.95 -27.98 -34.23
CA VAL A 554 -9.91 -28.59 -33.39
C VAL A 554 -10.30 -30.02 -33.01
N LYS A 555 -11.58 -30.38 -32.93
CA LYS A 555 -11.98 -31.75 -32.59
C LYS A 555 -11.82 -32.70 -33.77
N LYS A 556 -12.12 -32.22 -34.97
CA LYS A 556 -12.00 -33.01 -36.21
C LYS A 556 -10.61 -32.97 -36.84
N ASN A 557 -9.74 -32.07 -36.40
CA ASN A 557 -8.45 -31.78 -37.06
C ASN A 557 -8.62 -31.43 -38.54
N GLN A 558 -9.69 -30.72 -38.89
CA GLN A 558 -10.03 -30.36 -40.26
C GLN A 558 -10.00 -28.85 -40.45
N VAL A 559 -9.28 -28.39 -41.47
CA VAL A 559 -9.26 -26.99 -41.91
C VAL A 559 -10.15 -26.88 -43.16
N LEU A 560 -11.02 -25.89 -43.16
CA LEU A 560 -11.91 -25.57 -44.26
C LEU A 560 -11.63 -24.16 -44.75
N LEU A 561 -11.06 -24.02 -45.94
CA LEU A 561 -10.88 -22.75 -46.62
C LEU A 561 -12.02 -22.52 -47.62
N GLY A 562 -12.44 -21.27 -47.79
CA GLY A 562 -13.46 -20.93 -48.79
C GLY A 562 -13.37 -19.50 -49.31
N GLY A 563 -14.22 -19.20 -50.29
CA GLY A 563 -14.19 -17.98 -51.10
C GLY A 563 -13.34 -18.20 -52.35
N ASP A 564 -12.40 -17.30 -52.62
CA ASP A 564 -11.44 -17.45 -53.72
C ASP A 564 -10.25 -18.35 -53.35
N VAL A 565 -10.45 -19.67 -53.41
CA VAL A 565 -9.42 -20.63 -53.00
C VAL A 565 -8.40 -20.89 -54.10
N ILE A 566 -7.13 -20.62 -53.82
CA ILE A 566 -6.00 -20.92 -54.72
C ILE A 566 -4.98 -21.76 -53.97
N LEU A 567 -4.78 -23.00 -54.40
CA LEU A 567 -3.73 -23.88 -53.92
C LEU A 567 -2.56 -23.88 -54.91
N THR A 568 -1.37 -23.58 -54.43
CA THR A 568 -0.13 -23.56 -55.21
C THR A 568 0.88 -24.54 -54.60
N GLN A 569 1.40 -25.44 -55.43
CA GLN A 569 2.44 -26.40 -55.07
C GLN A 569 3.53 -26.40 -56.15
N GLY A 570 4.65 -25.75 -55.86
CA GLY A 570 5.72 -25.56 -56.85
C GLY A 570 5.22 -24.78 -58.06
N LYS A 571 5.16 -25.42 -59.23
CA LYS A 571 4.61 -24.81 -60.45
C LYS A 571 3.11 -25.04 -60.63
N ASN A 572 2.50 -25.95 -59.86
CA ASN A 572 1.12 -26.33 -60.05
C ASN A 572 0.18 -25.37 -59.30
N VAL A 573 -0.85 -24.88 -59.98
CA VAL A 573 -1.88 -24.01 -59.39
C VAL A 573 -3.25 -24.64 -59.61
N VAL A 574 -4.02 -24.80 -58.54
CA VAL A 574 -5.39 -25.33 -58.55
C VAL A 574 -6.31 -24.29 -57.91
N ARG A 575 -7.44 -24.00 -58.56
CA ARG A 575 -8.45 -23.05 -58.07
C ARG A 575 -9.78 -23.76 -57.79
N GLY A 576 -10.48 -23.31 -56.76
CA GLY A 576 -11.81 -23.82 -56.38
C GLY A 576 -12.53 -22.84 -55.46
N THR A 577 -13.76 -23.18 -55.06
CA THR A 577 -14.55 -22.34 -54.13
C THR A 577 -14.42 -22.78 -52.68
N LYS A 578 -13.95 -24.03 -52.46
CA LYS A 578 -13.78 -24.61 -51.13
C LYS A 578 -12.63 -25.63 -51.12
N LEU A 579 -11.79 -25.58 -50.10
CA LEU A 579 -10.71 -26.56 -49.86
C LEU A 579 -10.85 -27.13 -48.45
N THR A 580 -11.00 -28.44 -48.35
CA THR A 580 -11.01 -29.17 -47.08
C THR A 580 -9.69 -29.87 -46.92
N ILE A 581 -9.02 -29.66 -45.79
CA ILE A 581 -7.73 -30.26 -45.44
C ILE A 581 -7.93 -31.05 -44.15
N ASP A 582 -7.66 -32.35 -44.20
CA ASP A 582 -7.54 -33.18 -42.99
C ASP A 582 -6.08 -33.16 -42.52
N MET A 583 -5.83 -32.62 -41.33
CA MET A 583 -4.47 -32.44 -40.82
C MET A 583 -3.84 -33.73 -40.31
N LEU A 584 -4.63 -34.77 -40.05
CA LEU A 584 -4.15 -36.07 -39.58
C LEU A 584 -3.71 -36.93 -40.78
N THR A 585 -4.58 -37.05 -41.79
CA THR A 585 -4.29 -37.84 -42.99
C THR A 585 -3.45 -37.06 -44.00
N GLY A 586 -3.46 -35.74 -43.94
CA GLY A 586 -2.85 -34.85 -44.93
C GLY A 586 -3.61 -34.81 -46.26
N GLU A 587 -4.82 -35.38 -46.31
CA GLU A 587 -5.71 -35.35 -47.48
C GLU A 587 -6.24 -33.93 -47.70
N SER A 588 -6.30 -33.52 -48.97
CA SER A 588 -6.79 -32.20 -49.36
C SER A 588 -7.77 -32.35 -50.52
N VAL A 589 -9.02 -31.98 -50.29
CA VAL A 589 -10.13 -32.08 -51.25
C VAL A 589 -10.56 -30.67 -51.63
N ILE A 590 -10.47 -30.35 -52.93
CA ILE A 590 -10.96 -29.09 -53.49
C ILE A 590 -12.32 -29.34 -54.15
N ASP A 591 -13.28 -28.48 -53.81
CA ASP A 591 -14.61 -28.42 -54.41
C ASP A 591 -14.76 -27.11 -55.21
N SER A 592 -15.54 -27.18 -56.28
CA SER A 592 -15.87 -26.05 -57.15
C SER A 592 -17.38 -26.08 -57.40
N ASP A 593 -18.11 -25.09 -56.89
CA ASP A 593 -19.48 -24.88 -57.34
C ASP A 593 -19.46 -24.39 -58.80
N GLY A 594 -20.40 -24.87 -59.61
CA GLY A 594 -20.46 -24.59 -61.05
C GLY A 594 -20.77 -23.13 -61.41
N SER A 595 -20.68 -22.17 -60.47
CA SER A 595 -21.05 -20.75 -60.69
C SER A 595 -19.90 -19.85 -61.12
N GLY A 596 -18.65 -20.33 -61.09
CA GLY A 596 -17.50 -19.54 -61.52
C GLY A 596 -17.02 -19.88 -62.92
N ALA A 597 -17.27 -19.00 -63.88
CA ALA A 597 -16.65 -19.06 -65.21
C ALA A 597 -15.14 -18.75 -65.12
N TRP A 598 -14.33 -19.76 -64.79
CA TRP A 598 -12.86 -19.62 -64.82
C TRP A 598 -12.26 -20.60 -65.82
N ALA A 599 -11.64 -20.03 -66.85
CA ALA A 599 -11.13 -20.76 -68.01
C ALA A 599 -9.95 -21.68 -67.65
N ALA A 600 -10.10 -22.96 -67.96
CA ALA A 600 -9.01 -23.93 -68.01
C ALA A 600 -8.49 -24.02 -69.46
N THR A 601 -7.24 -23.67 -69.71
CA THR A 601 -6.53 -24.12 -70.92
C THR A 601 -5.69 -25.33 -70.53
N ALA A 602 -6.20 -26.52 -70.84
CA ALA A 602 -5.48 -27.78 -70.63
C ALA A 602 -4.52 -28.04 -71.80
N ALA A 603 -3.26 -28.40 -71.52
CA ALA A 603 -2.38 -29.02 -72.50
C ALA A 603 -2.63 -30.54 -72.54
N PRO A 604 -2.58 -31.20 -73.71
CA PRO A 604 -2.82 -32.64 -73.81
C PRO A 604 -1.62 -33.44 -73.30
N ASP A 605 -1.92 -34.58 -72.67
CA ASP A 605 -1.02 -35.63 -72.17
C ASP A 605 -0.15 -35.36 -70.93
N ALA A 606 -0.73 -35.62 -69.75
CA ALA A 606 0.04 -36.00 -68.56
C ALA A 606 -0.64 -37.18 -67.83
N LYS A 607 0.03 -38.33 -67.81
CA LYS A 607 -0.33 -39.46 -66.92
C LYS A 607 -0.07 -39.05 -65.47
N ASN A 608 -1.12 -39.19 -64.65
CA ASN A 608 -1.19 -38.81 -63.25
C ASN A 608 -0.11 -39.47 -62.39
N GLY A 609 0.61 -38.65 -61.63
CA GLY A 609 1.36 -39.04 -60.44
C GLY A 609 0.73 -38.40 -59.20
N GLY A 610 -0.02 -39.20 -58.44
CA GLY A 610 -0.37 -39.15 -57.02
C GLY A 610 -0.68 -37.81 -56.31
N GLY A 611 -1.90 -37.68 -55.76
CA GLY A 611 -2.15 -36.85 -54.57
C GLY A 611 -3.53 -36.19 -54.43
N PHE A 612 -4.22 -35.89 -55.53
CA PHE A 612 -5.44 -35.07 -55.50
C PHE A 612 -6.69 -35.90 -55.75
N THR A 613 -7.61 -35.95 -54.78
CA THR A 613 -8.95 -36.52 -54.92
C THR A 613 -9.94 -35.38 -55.18
N MET A 614 -10.37 -35.23 -56.44
CA MET A 614 -11.49 -34.35 -56.78
C MET A 614 -12.79 -35.13 -56.63
N ARG A 615 -13.78 -34.61 -55.91
CA ARG A 615 -15.11 -35.25 -55.88
C ARG A 615 -15.82 -34.94 -57.22
N PRO A 616 -16.30 -35.94 -57.97
CA PRO A 616 -17.04 -35.67 -59.20
C PRO A 616 -18.42 -35.10 -58.86
N GLY A 617 -18.54 -33.77 -58.92
CA GLY A 617 -19.81 -33.06 -58.96
C GLY A 617 -20.25 -32.84 -60.41
N THR A 618 -21.53 -33.08 -60.69
CA THR A 618 -22.15 -32.79 -61.98
C THR A 618 -22.03 -31.28 -62.28
N ALA A 619 -21.30 -30.95 -63.36
CA ALA A 619 -21.16 -29.62 -63.98
C ALA A 619 -20.28 -28.57 -63.25
N GLY A 620 -18.96 -28.73 -63.40
CA GLY A 620 -17.93 -27.71 -63.19
C GLY A 620 -16.55 -28.35 -63.26
N ARG A 621 -15.74 -28.04 -64.29
CA ARG A 621 -14.39 -28.62 -64.41
C ARG A 621 -13.41 -27.75 -63.60
N PRO A 622 -12.84 -28.24 -62.49
CA PRO A 622 -11.80 -27.49 -61.78
C PRO A 622 -10.61 -27.21 -62.71
N SER A 623 -10.03 -26.02 -62.60
CA SER A 623 -8.84 -25.64 -63.36
C SER A 623 -7.59 -26.00 -62.55
N ALA A 624 -6.75 -26.86 -63.14
CA ALA A 624 -5.42 -27.17 -62.63
C ALA A 624 -4.42 -26.94 -63.76
N ILE A 625 -3.50 -26.00 -63.57
CA ILE A 625 -2.41 -25.76 -64.52
C ILE A 625 -1.23 -26.61 -64.03
N PHE A 626 -0.95 -27.71 -64.74
CA PHE A 626 0.23 -28.53 -64.53
C PHE A 626 1.28 -28.17 -65.56
N TYR A 627 2.48 -27.79 -65.11
CA TYR A 627 3.61 -27.61 -66.01
C TYR A 627 4.32 -28.96 -66.20
N PRO A 628 4.53 -29.44 -67.43
CA PRO A 628 5.27 -30.67 -67.66
C PRO A 628 6.67 -30.58 -67.05
N ARG A 629 7.13 -31.66 -66.41
CA ARG A 629 8.55 -31.84 -66.11
C ARG A 629 9.31 -32.00 -67.42
N ASP A 630 10.40 -31.26 -67.58
CA ASP A 630 11.35 -31.43 -68.67
C ASP A 630 11.74 -32.90 -68.78
N LYS A 631 11.29 -33.56 -69.86
CA LYS A 631 11.81 -34.87 -70.30
C LYS A 631 13.21 -34.67 -70.87
N LYS A 632 14.20 -34.41 -70.02
CA LYS A 632 15.63 -34.60 -70.34
C LYS A 632 16.37 -35.14 -69.11
N ALA A 633 15.97 -36.31 -68.63
CA ALA A 633 16.74 -37.06 -67.64
C ALA A 633 16.52 -38.59 -67.68
N ALA A 634 15.92 -39.12 -68.76
CA ALA A 634 15.67 -40.55 -68.92
C ALA A 634 16.16 -41.05 -70.28
N GLU A 635 17.39 -40.69 -70.65
CA GLU A 635 18.15 -41.35 -71.72
C GLU A 635 19.64 -41.12 -71.48
N LYS A 636 20.20 -41.88 -70.53
CA LYS A 636 21.61 -42.25 -70.48
C LYS A 636 21.76 -43.41 -69.49
N LYS A 637 21.70 -44.63 -70.04
CA LYS A 637 22.32 -45.82 -69.41
C LYS A 637 23.86 -45.66 -69.44
N PRO A 638 24.59 -46.41 -68.61
CA PRO A 638 25.72 -45.91 -67.85
C PRO A 638 27.03 -45.87 -68.67
N SER A 639 27.83 -44.83 -68.50
CA SER A 639 29.27 -44.93 -68.75
C SER A 639 29.94 -45.23 -67.41
N ALA A 640 30.60 -46.39 -67.37
CA ALA A 640 31.37 -46.90 -66.26
C ALA A 640 32.44 -45.90 -65.80
N GLY A 641 32.67 -45.88 -64.49
CA GLY A 641 33.77 -45.17 -63.86
C GLY A 641 35.11 -45.77 -64.27
N ALA A 642 36.09 -44.88 -64.37
CA ALA A 642 37.49 -45.21 -64.50
C ALA A 642 38.00 -45.95 -63.25
N SER A 643 38.79 -46.99 -63.48
CA SER A 643 39.92 -47.32 -62.62
C SER A 643 41.11 -47.57 -63.52
N ASP A 644 42.06 -46.64 -63.47
CA ASP A 644 43.43 -46.86 -63.92
C ASP A 644 44.05 -47.98 -63.08
N GLY A 645 44.76 -48.91 -63.73
CA GLY A 645 45.52 -49.94 -63.02
C GLY A 645 45.97 -51.14 -63.85
N ALA A 646 46.98 -50.91 -64.70
CA ALA A 646 48.03 -51.86 -65.10
C ALA A 646 47.70 -53.16 -65.90
N GLY A 647 48.39 -53.30 -67.05
CA GLY A 647 49.13 -54.54 -67.33
C GLY A 647 48.66 -55.44 -68.46
N SER A 648 49.47 -55.44 -69.53
CA SER A 648 49.77 -56.52 -70.48
C SER A 648 48.73 -57.02 -71.48
N ASP A 649 49.03 -56.66 -72.74
CA ASP A 649 49.28 -57.57 -73.88
C ASP A 649 48.18 -58.50 -74.42
N GLY A 650 47.93 -58.37 -75.73
CA GLY A 650 47.65 -59.54 -76.56
C GLY A 650 46.64 -59.39 -77.70
N GLY A 651 47.04 -58.76 -78.80
CA GLY A 651 46.96 -59.42 -80.11
C GLY A 651 45.77 -59.19 -81.05
N TRP A 652 46.15 -58.73 -82.26
CA TRP A 652 45.54 -58.94 -83.59
C TRP A 652 44.34 -58.06 -83.99
N ALA A 653 44.47 -56.97 -84.76
CA ALA A 653 45.03 -56.75 -86.13
C ALA A 653 44.16 -57.37 -87.27
N PRO A 654 44.20 -56.83 -88.52
CA PRO A 654 44.25 -55.42 -88.93
C PRO A 654 43.41 -55.10 -90.20
N ALA A 655 43.58 -53.85 -90.68
CA ALA A 655 43.66 -53.43 -92.09
C ALA A 655 42.38 -52.87 -92.80
N ASN A 656 42.27 -51.52 -92.77
CA ASN A 656 42.60 -50.57 -93.86
C ASN A 656 42.84 -51.18 -95.29
N PRO A 657 42.72 -50.44 -96.43
CA PRO A 657 43.00 -49.00 -96.53
C PRO A 657 42.21 -48.17 -97.58
N SER A 658 42.57 -46.88 -97.58
CA SER A 658 42.62 -45.91 -98.71
C SER A 658 41.29 -45.28 -99.17
N ARG A 659 41.22 -43.97 -99.43
CA ARG A 659 42.27 -43.01 -99.81
C ARG A 659 41.87 -41.59 -99.40
#